data_AF-A0A1M4ZQV7-F1
#
_entry.id   AF-A0A1M4ZQV7-F1
#
_cell.length_a   1.000
_cell.length_b   1.000
_cell.length_c   1.000
_cell.angle_alpha   90.00
_cell.angle_beta   90.00
_cell.angle_gamma   90.00
#
_symmetry.space_group_name_H-M   'P 1'
#
loop_
_entity.id
_entity.type
_entity.pdbx_description
1 polymer ?
#
loop_
_entity_poly.entity_id
_entity_poly.type
_entity_poly.pdbx_seq_one_letter_code
_entity_poly.pdbx_strand_id
1 'polypeptide(L)'
;MRSANKQLFSVVMLIFSIILITGCTFLINSEGSDESTLIINESGSYTLSDNYKVVKIEVGDVVIEDGNAEKIVIEQTVGDGEVTLKNINAQKLYVFGGGVNSVLLQEKTRINEIKVKREDGHVRIVIEDESIANNVTVAQGSQNVIIQGNIDILKVEASDVEVTADKGHIRKAIIENSNSSIIVGKDSKLDEGNISEETSGSKFVILGSGDLLEVSGKGNIVEVDGFLKKLIVTQKTDIVVNSNIDEVIFKDDAEESILIINAEGVVKLIRSNTKININGTGYVEKAVAIATKQVAGNSVIKTITLQDNPFIDMNYLKEENLKTITNIVPKVNEDDNNKEVQDKELYKVKFIDFDSTLLKIIDVEKNGSAIPPKNPSRIGYSFKGWDKAFDNVTEDMDVFAYYKANEYIIAFNENGGSKIGAIKSEFEKTIPIPEDPNKEGYVVEGWYKNAALTEKWNFRKDTVPLNGLTLYAKWIVEDYSINYELNGGKNHFDAPTSYNIESEAISLKAPEKEGYMFVGWFDKNEGGNLCNEIAKGSVGDKVVYARWQAKSDTGYKINHYKQNANGEGYSLVETETYQGVTDSSVESKARSYDGFELNVNVDGTLVKGTIKGDGSLAMKLYYDRIQYKVAFRDYDDSILKSEMVMYESDAKPPKAERSGYTFIGWSGTFNNVKSDITIKAVYEVNTDTAYKVEHYKQDVDGVGYTLAETENLAGTTDTVATATDKGYVGFTFDKDIEGTVQSGNVEGDGSLVLKLYYDRNEYSVVFKDYDGTVLKTESVLYEGDAAAPVAARTGYVFD
;
A
#
# COMPACT_ATOMS: atom_id res chain seq x y z
N MET A 1 -32.13 -48.08 -10.56
CA MET A 1 -32.01 -49.52 -10.90
C MET A 1 -30.62 -49.75 -11.46
N ARG A 2 -29.79 -50.53 -10.73
CA ARG A 2 -28.57 -51.31 -11.12
C ARG A 2 -27.44 -50.58 -11.87
N SER A 3 -26.15 -50.70 -11.53
CA SER A 3 -25.38 -51.54 -10.58
C SER A 3 -23.97 -50.93 -10.43
N ALA A 4 -23.43 -50.75 -9.20
CA ALA A 4 -22.40 -51.58 -8.52
C ALA A 4 -20.96 -51.45 -9.10
N ASN A 5 -19.83 -51.47 -8.38
CA ASN A 5 -19.43 -51.61 -6.97
C ASN A 5 -17.91 -51.31 -6.93
N LYS A 6 -17.40 -50.47 -6.02
CA LYS A 6 -16.50 -50.76 -4.87
C LYS A 6 -15.29 -51.69 -5.09
N GLN A 7 -14.13 -51.20 -4.60
CA GLN A 7 -12.94 -51.82 -3.95
C GLN A 7 -11.66 -51.11 -4.48
N LEU A 8 -10.65 -50.67 -3.71
CA LEU A 8 -10.11 -51.15 -2.44
C LEU A 8 -9.28 -50.04 -1.74
N PHE A 9 -9.26 -50.08 -0.40
CA PHE A 9 -8.48 -49.24 0.52
C PHE A 9 -7.12 -49.91 0.82
N SER A 10 -6.12 -49.07 1.15
CA SER A 10 -4.94 -49.37 2.02
C SER A 10 -3.77 -50.20 1.48
N VAL A 11 -2.57 -49.61 1.41
CA VAL A 11 -1.37 -50.04 2.17
C VAL A 11 -0.39 -48.85 2.30
N VAL A 12 0.07 -48.66 3.53
CA VAL A 12 0.98 -47.64 4.08
C VAL A 12 2.42 -48.18 4.16
N MET A 13 3.41 -47.27 4.13
CA MET A 13 4.81 -47.36 4.63
C MET A 13 5.88 -48.17 3.87
N LEU A 14 6.94 -47.46 3.43
CA LEU A 14 8.40 -47.62 3.65
C LEU A 14 9.12 -46.87 2.49
N ILE A 15 10.02 -45.89 2.61
CA ILE A 15 11.24 -45.72 3.43
C ILE A 15 11.60 -44.22 3.50
N PHE A 16 12.14 -43.82 4.66
CA PHE A 16 12.69 -42.51 5.02
C PHE A 16 14.14 -42.31 4.50
N SER A 17 14.50 -41.03 4.34
CA SER A 17 15.85 -40.42 4.37
C SER A 17 16.58 -40.15 3.04
N ILE A 18 16.49 -38.89 2.57
CA ILE A 18 17.61 -37.92 2.54
C ILE A 18 16.99 -36.51 2.70
N ILE A 19 17.48 -35.76 3.68
CA ILE A 19 17.13 -34.37 4.00
C ILE A 19 18.08 -33.45 3.23
N LEU A 20 17.59 -32.39 2.57
CA LEU A 20 17.90 -30.97 2.86
C LEU A 20 17.33 -30.01 1.79
N ILE A 21 16.65 -28.97 2.29
CA ILE A 21 16.46 -27.61 1.76
C ILE A 21 15.35 -27.41 0.70
N THR A 22 14.11 -27.30 1.19
CA THR A 22 13.30 -26.07 1.18
C THR A 22 11.98 -26.39 1.90
N GLY A 23 11.84 -25.90 3.14
CA GLY A 23 10.61 -26.05 3.91
C GLY A 23 9.53 -25.16 3.32
N CYS A 24 8.66 -25.73 2.49
CA CYS A 24 7.39 -25.14 2.11
C CYS A 24 6.32 -26.06 2.69
N THR A 25 5.78 -25.67 3.85
CA THR A 25 4.69 -26.39 4.52
C THR A 25 3.36 -25.99 3.88
N PHE A 26 2.61 -27.02 3.47
CA PHE A 26 1.28 -26.93 2.89
C PHE A 26 0.25 -26.44 3.92
N LEU A 27 -0.61 -25.51 3.49
CA LEU A 27 -1.87 -25.14 4.14
C LEU A 27 -2.81 -26.35 4.23
N ILE A 28 -3.32 -26.62 5.43
CA ILE A 28 -4.59 -27.33 5.62
C ILE A 28 -5.53 -26.34 6.30
N ASN A 29 -6.47 -25.78 5.53
CA ASN A 29 -7.60 -25.04 6.08
C ASN A 29 -8.53 -26.03 6.79
N SER A 30 -8.67 -25.88 8.11
CA SER A 30 -9.80 -26.46 8.85
C SER A 30 -11.02 -25.56 8.66
N GLU A 31 -12.13 -26.15 8.21
CA GLU A 31 -13.41 -25.50 7.98
C GLU A 31 -13.89 -24.72 9.22
N GLY A 32 -14.06 -23.40 9.07
CA GLY A 32 -14.83 -22.56 10.00
C GLY A 32 -14.13 -21.30 10.54
N SER A 33 -13.68 -20.38 9.69
CA SER A 33 -13.38 -19.00 10.11
C SER A 33 -13.65 -18.02 8.97
N ASP A 34 -14.21 -16.85 9.28
CA ASP A 34 -14.40 -15.73 8.34
C ASP A 34 -13.11 -15.51 7.52
N GLU A 35 -13.23 -15.35 6.20
CA GLU A 35 -12.12 -15.25 5.24
C GLU A 35 -11.10 -14.12 5.52
N SER A 36 -11.35 -13.26 6.53
CA SER A 36 -10.48 -12.17 6.97
C SER A 36 -9.72 -12.41 8.29
N THR A 37 -9.93 -13.55 8.95
CA THR A 37 -9.25 -13.90 10.23
C THR A 37 -8.36 -15.12 10.06
N LEU A 38 -7.05 -14.95 10.27
CA LEU A 38 -6.10 -16.05 10.37
C LEU A 38 -5.97 -16.48 11.83
N ILE A 39 -6.13 -17.77 12.11
CA ILE A 39 -5.89 -18.36 13.44
C ILE A 39 -4.65 -19.25 13.35
N ILE A 40 -3.64 -18.95 14.16
CA ILE A 40 -2.40 -19.72 14.29
C ILE A 40 -2.47 -20.48 15.61
N ASN A 41 -2.71 -21.78 15.52
CA ASN A 41 -2.84 -22.69 16.67
C ASN A 41 -1.77 -23.79 16.69
N GLU A 42 -0.85 -23.80 15.71
CA GLU A 42 0.34 -24.66 15.70
C GLU A 42 1.62 -23.81 15.66
N SER A 43 2.64 -24.20 16.43
CA SER A 43 3.94 -23.52 16.42
C SER A 43 4.62 -23.64 15.06
N GLY A 44 5.36 -22.63 14.62
CA GLY A 44 6.02 -22.64 13.32
C GLY A 44 6.21 -21.27 12.69
N SER A 45 6.67 -21.25 11.44
CA SER A 45 6.80 -20.02 10.65
C SER A 45 5.65 -19.89 9.64
N TYR A 46 5.12 -18.69 9.52
CA TYR A 46 3.96 -18.35 8.70
C TYR A 46 4.27 -17.11 7.85
N THR A 47 3.84 -17.12 6.59
CA THR A 47 3.90 -15.94 5.72
C THR A 47 2.50 -15.38 5.48
N LEU A 48 2.30 -14.08 5.66
CA LEU A 48 1.00 -13.46 5.41
C LEU A 48 0.86 -13.11 3.91
N SER A 49 0.36 -14.07 3.12
CA SER A 49 0.16 -13.90 1.67
C SER A 49 -0.86 -12.83 1.28
N ASP A 50 -1.73 -12.44 2.21
CA ASP A 50 -2.86 -11.54 2.01
C ASP A 50 -2.96 -10.53 3.16
N ASN A 51 -3.78 -9.50 2.98
CA ASN A 51 -4.06 -8.54 4.04
C ASN A 51 -5.15 -9.10 4.97
N TYR A 52 -4.77 -9.48 6.19
CA TYR A 52 -5.71 -10.02 7.17
C TYR A 52 -6.32 -8.90 8.03
N LYS A 53 -7.62 -8.98 8.32
CA LYS A 53 -8.22 -8.07 9.31
C LYS A 53 -7.75 -8.43 10.71
N VAL A 54 -7.70 -9.73 11.01
CA VAL A 54 -7.25 -10.22 12.31
C VAL A 54 -6.30 -11.40 12.12
N VAL A 55 -5.14 -11.36 12.77
CA VAL A 55 -4.28 -12.53 12.96
C VAL A 55 -4.29 -12.88 14.44
N LYS A 56 -4.89 -14.02 14.80
CA LYS A 56 -4.92 -14.55 16.16
C LYS A 56 -3.86 -15.61 16.33
N ILE A 57 -3.05 -15.49 17.37
CA ILE A 57 -1.97 -16.41 17.71
C ILE A 57 -2.35 -17.05 19.03
N GLU A 58 -2.66 -18.34 19.01
CA GLU A 58 -3.16 -19.11 20.14
C GLU A 58 -2.09 -20.02 20.77
N VAL A 59 -0.92 -20.12 20.13
CA VAL A 59 0.20 -20.96 20.57
C VAL A 59 1.54 -20.21 20.50
N GLY A 60 2.49 -20.57 21.36
CA GLY A 60 3.84 -20.02 21.34
C GLY A 60 4.75 -20.59 20.25
N ASP A 61 5.95 -20.04 20.17
CA ASP A 61 7.01 -20.39 19.22
C ASP A 61 6.55 -20.18 17.76
N VAL A 62 6.00 -19.00 17.51
CA VAL A 62 5.44 -18.59 16.21
C VAL A 62 6.28 -17.48 15.60
N VAL A 63 6.66 -17.66 14.34
CA VAL A 63 7.29 -16.61 13.52
C VAL A 63 6.32 -16.24 12.41
N ILE A 64 6.03 -14.95 12.26
CA ILE A 64 5.22 -14.42 11.17
C ILE A 64 6.09 -13.49 10.33
N GLU A 65 6.18 -13.79 9.04
CA GLU A 65 7.03 -13.11 8.08
C GLU A 65 6.17 -12.48 6.97
N ASP A 66 6.56 -11.30 6.50
CA ASP A 66 6.04 -10.61 5.32
C ASP A 66 4.51 -10.50 5.20
N GLY A 67 3.97 -9.29 5.45
CA GLY A 67 2.61 -8.94 5.04
C GLY A 67 1.94 -7.90 5.94
N ASN A 68 0.62 -7.77 5.81
CA ASN A 68 -0.14 -6.74 6.51
C ASN A 68 -1.29 -7.34 7.32
N ALA A 69 -1.53 -6.77 8.49
CA ALA A 69 -2.71 -7.07 9.29
C ALA A 69 -3.32 -5.79 9.87
N GLU A 70 -4.65 -5.66 9.92
CA GLU A 70 -5.23 -4.54 10.69
C GLU A 70 -4.97 -4.74 12.19
N LYS A 71 -5.17 -5.96 12.67
CA LYS A 71 -5.03 -6.34 14.08
C LYS A 71 -4.31 -7.67 14.23
N ILE A 72 -3.33 -7.72 15.12
CA ILE A 72 -2.68 -8.96 15.59
C ILE A 72 -3.05 -9.16 17.05
N VAL A 73 -3.40 -10.38 17.44
CA VAL A 73 -3.76 -10.75 18.81
C VAL A 73 -2.91 -11.94 19.23
N ILE A 74 -2.03 -11.72 20.20
CA ILE A 74 -1.33 -12.79 20.91
C ILE A 74 -2.25 -13.18 22.08
N GLU A 75 -2.98 -14.29 21.93
CA GLU A 75 -3.98 -14.74 22.89
C GLU A 75 -3.32 -15.24 24.19
N GLN A 76 -4.08 -15.27 25.28
CA GLN A 76 -3.57 -15.71 26.60
C GLN A 76 -3.06 -17.16 26.58
N THR A 77 -3.59 -18.00 25.69
CA THR A 77 -3.19 -19.41 25.52
C THR A 77 -1.76 -19.59 25.05
N VAL A 78 -1.13 -18.54 24.48
CA VAL A 78 0.30 -18.51 24.16
C VAL A 78 1.16 -18.69 25.41
N GLY A 79 0.64 -18.33 26.60
CA GLY A 79 1.34 -18.51 27.87
C GLY A 79 2.67 -17.76 27.87
N ASP A 80 3.77 -18.42 28.19
CA ASP A 80 5.11 -17.79 28.15
C ASP A 80 5.85 -17.92 26.82
N GLY A 81 5.19 -18.44 25.77
CA GLY A 81 5.78 -18.71 24.47
C GLY A 81 6.23 -17.47 23.70
N GLU A 82 7.10 -17.69 22.71
CA GLU A 82 7.69 -16.63 21.87
C GLU A 82 6.87 -16.38 20.59
N VAL A 83 6.74 -15.10 20.22
CA VAL A 83 6.13 -14.65 18.96
C VAL A 83 7.08 -13.65 18.30
N THR A 84 7.54 -13.96 17.09
CA THR A 84 8.38 -13.08 16.28
C THR A 84 7.58 -12.55 15.09
N LEU A 85 7.57 -11.24 14.90
CA LEU A 85 7.00 -10.56 13.74
C LEU A 85 8.14 -9.96 12.92
N LYS A 86 8.28 -10.38 11.66
CA LYS A 86 9.32 -9.92 10.74
C LYS A 86 8.71 -9.29 9.49
N ASN A 87 9.13 -8.06 9.18
CA ASN A 87 8.62 -7.29 8.04
C ASN A 87 7.07 -7.21 8.00
N ILE A 88 6.44 -7.08 9.17
CA ILE A 88 4.97 -6.99 9.32
C ILE A 88 4.54 -5.54 9.43
N ASN A 89 3.45 -5.16 8.76
CA ASN A 89 2.80 -3.86 8.95
C ASN A 89 1.42 -4.06 9.58
N ALA A 90 1.23 -3.57 10.81
CA ALA A 90 -0.06 -3.65 11.48
C ALA A 90 -0.49 -2.39 12.22
N GLN A 91 -1.80 -2.14 12.24
CA GLN A 91 -2.35 -1.00 12.99
C GLN A 91 -2.31 -1.27 14.50
N LYS A 92 -2.70 -2.49 14.92
CA LYS A 92 -2.78 -2.83 16.34
C LYS A 92 -2.18 -4.20 16.63
N LEU A 93 -1.42 -4.29 17.72
CA LEU A 93 -0.97 -5.53 18.33
C LEU A 93 -1.51 -5.62 19.76
N TYR A 94 -2.35 -6.60 20.05
CA TYR A 94 -2.81 -6.90 21.40
C TYR A 94 -2.00 -8.07 21.97
N VAL A 95 -1.46 -7.87 23.17
CA VAL A 95 -0.60 -8.85 23.84
C VAL A 95 -1.29 -9.32 25.11
N PHE A 96 -1.96 -10.47 25.06
CA PHE A 96 -2.58 -11.14 26.20
C PHE A 96 -1.71 -12.30 26.72
N GLY A 97 -0.97 -12.98 25.84
CA GLY A 97 0.08 -13.95 26.18
C GLY A 97 1.48 -13.48 25.81
N GLY A 98 2.49 -14.30 26.10
CA GLY A 98 3.93 -14.06 25.86
C GLY A 98 4.78 -13.77 27.11
N GLY A 99 5.79 -14.59 27.43
CA GLY A 99 6.67 -14.52 28.63
C GLY A 99 7.90 -13.58 28.60
N VAL A 100 9.02 -13.99 29.21
CA VAL A 100 10.24 -13.14 29.37
C VAL A 100 11.02 -12.95 28.05
N ASN A 101 10.72 -13.71 26.99
CA ASN A 101 11.38 -13.62 25.67
C ASN A 101 10.34 -13.47 24.53
N SER A 102 9.25 -12.76 24.77
CA SER A 102 7.98 -13.15 24.16
C SER A 102 7.53 -12.50 22.87
N VAL A 103 7.86 -11.24 22.63
CA VAL A 103 7.33 -10.52 21.47
C VAL A 103 8.49 -9.79 20.81
N LEU A 104 8.95 -10.32 19.68
CA LEU A 104 10.08 -9.76 18.94
C LEU A 104 9.55 -9.11 17.67
N LEU A 105 9.84 -7.82 17.48
CA LEU A 105 9.61 -7.10 16.24
C LEU A 105 10.95 -6.92 15.55
N GLN A 106 11.12 -7.54 14.39
CA GLN A 106 12.38 -7.57 13.66
C GLN A 106 12.22 -7.06 12.22
N GLU A 107 13.37 -6.75 11.63
CA GLU A 107 13.55 -6.22 10.29
C GLU A 107 12.91 -4.84 10.10
N LYS A 108 11.79 -4.76 9.37
CA LYS A 108 11.07 -3.51 9.05
C LYS A 108 9.64 -3.53 9.57
N THR A 109 9.43 -4.21 10.69
CA THR A 109 8.11 -4.35 11.29
C THR A 109 7.61 -3.02 11.82
N ARG A 110 6.41 -2.61 11.40
CA ARG A 110 5.76 -1.35 11.81
C ARG A 110 4.46 -1.64 12.51
N ILE A 111 4.40 -1.30 13.80
CA ILE A 111 3.17 -1.41 14.59
C ILE A 111 2.77 -0.02 15.08
N ASN A 112 1.57 0.44 14.74
CA ASN A 112 1.12 1.76 15.16
C ASN A 112 0.76 1.80 16.65
N GLU A 113 0.06 0.78 17.16
CA GLU A 113 -0.30 0.68 18.58
C GLU A 113 -0.06 -0.73 19.10
N ILE A 114 0.71 -0.87 20.17
CA ILE A 114 0.83 -2.11 20.95
C ILE A 114 0.08 -1.91 22.26
N LYS A 115 -0.90 -2.78 22.53
CA LYS A 115 -1.66 -2.76 23.78
C LYS A 115 -1.41 -4.04 24.57
N VAL A 116 -0.63 -3.91 25.64
CA VAL A 116 -0.36 -5.00 26.58
C VAL A 116 -1.55 -5.12 27.53
N LYS A 117 -2.17 -6.29 27.51
CA LYS A 117 -3.36 -6.65 28.30
C LYS A 117 -3.19 -7.99 28.99
N ARG A 118 -1.97 -8.30 29.43
CA ARG A 118 -1.67 -9.57 30.07
C ARG A 118 -2.10 -9.53 31.53
N GLU A 119 -2.90 -10.50 31.96
CA GLU A 119 -3.43 -10.53 33.32
C GLU A 119 -2.44 -11.14 34.32
N ASP A 120 -1.57 -12.05 33.90
CA ASP A 120 -0.65 -12.81 34.76
C ASP A 120 0.67 -13.17 34.06
N GLY A 121 1.83 -12.90 34.66
CA GLY A 121 3.13 -13.22 34.08
C GLY A 121 3.88 -12.03 33.49
N HIS A 122 5.15 -12.23 33.14
CA HIS A 122 6.01 -11.20 32.56
C HIS A 122 5.76 -11.06 31.05
N VAL A 123 5.89 -9.84 30.52
CA VAL A 123 5.91 -9.60 29.08
C VAL A 123 7.22 -8.93 28.72
N ARG A 124 7.90 -9.43 27.70
CA ARG A 124 9.01 -8.69 27.07
C ARG A 124 8.70 -8.40 25.61
N ILE A 125 8.75 -7.12 25.26
CA ILE A 125 8.67 -6.65 23.88
C ILE A 125 10.05 -6.16 23.47
N VAL A 126 10.60 -6.70 22.39
CA VAL A 126 11.89 -6.31 21.84
C VAL A 126 11.67 -5.78 20.43
N ILE A 127 12.06 -4.53 20.19
CA ILE A 127 11.97 -3.86 18.89
C ILE A 127 13.38 -3.71 18.36
N GLU A 128 13.72 -4.50 17.35
CA GLU A 128 15.06 -4.59 16.77
C GLU A 128 15.08 -4.06 15.32
N ASP A 129 16.29 -3.94 14.78
CA ASP A 129 16.55 -3.51 13.39
C ASP A 129 15.95 -2.12 13.06
N GLU A 130 15.27 -2.00 11.93
CA GLU A 130 14.55 -0.80 11.48
C GLU A 130 13.07 -0.83 11.92
N SER A 131 12.70 -1.71 12.86
CA SER A 131 11.32 -1.85 13.33
C SER A 131 10.91 -0.69 14.22
N ILE A 132 9.62 -0.35 14.19
CA ILE A 132 9.06 0.81 14.88
C ILE A 132 7.76 0.42 15.58
N ALA A 133 7.65 0.80 16.85
CA ALA A 133 6.37 0.89 17.56
C ALA A 133 6.09 2.35 17.93
N ASN A 134 4.99 2.92 17.42
CA ASN A 134 4.67 4.32 17.73
C ASN A 134 4.18 4.43 19.18
N ASN A 135 3.08 3.75 19.50
CA ASN A 135 2.47 3.81 20.82
C ASN A 135 2.51 2.45 21.50
N VAL A 136 3.02 2.38 22.73
CA VAL A 136 2.95 1.20 23.58
C VAL A 136 2.15 1.54 24.83
N THR A 137 1.00 0.90 24.98
CA THR A 137 0.10 1.10 26.12
C THR A 137 0.03 -0.16 26.97
N VAL A 138 0.46 -0.07 28.22
CA VAL A 138 0.26 -1.11 29.23
C VAL A 138 -1.09 -0.85 29.91
N ALA A 139 -2.12 -1.49 29.38
CA ALA A 139 -3.51 -1.31 29.81
C ALA A 139 -3.93 -2.29 30.91
N GLN A 140 -3.28 -3.44 30.96
CA GLN A 140 -3.45 -4.43 32.02
C GLN A 140 -2.11 -5.15 32.21
N GLY A 141 -1.75 -5.42 33.45
CA GLY A 141 -0.47 -6.05 33.82
C GLY A 141 -0.43 -6.28 35.32
N SER A 142 -0.12 -7.50 35.76
CA SER A 142 0.03 -7.83 37.19
C SER A 142 1.49 -8.07 37.61
N GLN A 143 2.43 -8.03 36.66
CA GLN A 143 3.87 -8.23 36.86
C GLN A 143 4.69 -7.35 35.91
N ASN A 144 6.01 -7.51 35.91
CA ASN A 144 6.94 -6.65 35.18
C ASN A 144 6.76 -6.78 33.65
N VAL A 145 6.60 -5.64 32.99
CA VAL A 145 6.65 -5.49 31.53
C VAL A 145 8.00 -4.89 31.15
N ILE A 146 8.75 -5.55 30.28
CA ILE A 146 10.05 -5.09 29.80
C ILE A 146 9.90 -4.71 28.33
N ILE A 147 10.33 -3.51 27.97
CA ILE A 147 10.30 -3.04 26.58
C ILE A 147 11.69 -2.61 26.17
N GLN A 148 12.14 -3.07 25.01
CA GLN A 148 13.45 -2.73 24.45
C GLN A 148 13.29 -2.19 23.03
N GLY A 149 14.11 -1.20 22.68
CA GLY A 149 14.05 -0.49 21.40
C GLY A 149 13.38 0.89 21.49
N ASN A 150 13.21 1.53 20.33
CA ASN A 150 12.76 2.92 20.24
C ASN A 150 11.23 3.04 20.23
N ILE A 151 10.68 3.98 21.01
CA ILE A 151 9.24 4.16 21.22
C ILE A 151 8.89 5.65 21.17
N ASP A 152 7.81 6.01 20.48
CA ASP A 152 7.34 7.40 20.49
C ASP A 152 6.59 7.73 21.79
N ILE A 153 5.58 6.93 22.15
CA ILE A 153 4.82 7.10 23.38
C ILE A 153 4.70 5.78 24.13
N LEU A 154 5.22 5.75 25.36
CA LEU A 154 4.97 4.70 26.35
C LEU A 154 3.92 5.19 27.35
N LYS A 155 2.81 4.47 27.47
CA LYS A 155 1.69 4.82 28.34
C LYS A 155 1.37 3.70 29.31
N VAL A 156 1.26 3.99 30.60
CA VAL A 156 0.89 3.03 31.64
C VAL A 156 -0.47 3.40 32.19
N GLU A 157 -1.49 2.69 31.71
CA GLU A 157 -2.89 2.81 32.14
C GLU A 157 -3.24 1.77 33.23
N ALA A 158 -2.43 0.73 33.44
CA ALA A 158 -2.65 -0.23 34.52
C ALA A 158 -2.20 0.31 35.89
N SER A 159 -2.84 -0.16 36.96
CA SER A 159 -2.40 0.03 38.36
C SER A 159 -1.54 -1.15 38.82
N ASP A 160 -0.65 -0.91 39.80
CA ASP A 160 0.19 -1.95 40.41
C ASP A 160 1.08 -2.71 39.40
N VAL A 161 1.51 -2.05 38.32
CA VAL A 161 2.40 -2.62 37.30
C VAL A 161 3.76 -1.93 37.31
N GLU A 162 4.83 -2.69 37.06
CA GLU A 162 6.16 -2.16 36.82
C GLU A 162 6.52 -2.31 35.34
N VAL A 163 6.89 -1.21 34.70
CA VAL A 163 7.31 -1.18 33.29
C VAL A 163 8.75 -0.74 33.22
N THR A 164 9.62 -1.60 32.71
CA THR A 164 11.04 -1.29 32.48
C THR A 164 11.28 -1.05 31.00
N ALA A 165 11.69 0.16 30.63
CA ALA A 165 12.15 0.48 29.29
C ALA A 165 13.68 0.35 29.25
N ASP A 166 14.18 -0.76 28.74
CA ASP A 166 15.60 -1.15 28.77
C ASP A 166 16.19 -1.15 27.35
N LYS A 167 17.30 -0.44 27.12
CA LYS A 167 17.98 -0.33 25.81
C LYS A 167 17.11 0.29 24.71
N GLY A 168 16.95 1.61 24.73
CA GLY A 168 16.25 2.32 23.66
C GLY A 168 16.01 3.80 23.93
N HIS A 169 15.43 4.48 22.95
CA HIS A 169 15.01 5.87 23.06
C HIS A 169 13.50 5.97 23.19
N ILE A 170 13.02 6.60 24.26
CA ILE A 170 11.60 6.87 24.51
C ILE A 170 11.37 8.37 24.36
N ARG A 171 10.56 8.80 23.38
CA ARG A 171 10.23 10.22 23.26
C ARG A 171 9.33 10.68 24.40
N LYS A 172 8.24 9.96 24.69
CA LYS A 172 7.33 10.31 25.79
C LYS A 172 6.93 9.11 26.62
N ALA A 173 6.96 9.23 27.95
CA ALA A 173 6.51 8.20 28.88
C ALA A 173 5.50 8.78 29.89
N ILE A 174 4.36 8.12 30.07
CA ILE A 174 3.23 8.63 30.87
C ILE A 174 2.72 7.54 31.82
N ILE A 175 2.58 7.88 33.11
CA ILE A 175 1.86 7.07 34.09
C ILE A 175 0.52 7.74 34.37
N GLU A 176 -0.59 7.05 34.09
CA GLU A 176 -1.94 7.57 34.30
C GLU A 176 -2.66 7.00 35.51
N ASN A 177 -2.16 5.90 36.09
CA ASN A 177 -2.79 5.22 37.22
C ASN A 177 -1.83 4.99 38.40
N SER A 178 -2.41 4.86 39.59
CA SER A 178 -1.70 4.76 40.88
C SER A 178 -0.90 3.46 41.05
N ASN A 179 0.12 3.52 41.91
CA ASN A 179 1.00 2.41 42.31
C ASN A 179 1.76 1.72 41.16
N SER A 180 1.89 2.40 40.02
CA SER A 180 2.60 1.86 38.88
C SER A 180 3.96 2.54 38.74
N SER A 181 4.90 1.82 38.13
CA SER A 181 6.28 2.26 38.01
C SER A 181 6.73 2.27 36.56
N ILE A 182 7.44 3.33 36.14
CA ILE A 182 8.27 3.30 34.93
C ILE A 182 9.73 3.38 35.35
N ILE A 183 10.54 2.44 34.86
CA ILE A 183 11.98 2.38 35.04
C ILE A 183 12.63 2.61 33.68
N VAL A 184 13.33 3.73 33.53
CA VAL A 184 14.18 4.00 32.36
C VAL A 184 15.53 3.37 32.63
N GLY A 185 15.81 2.26 31.96
CA GLY A 185 17.03 1.48 32.12
C GLY A 185 18.32 2.27 31.85
N LYS A 186 19.45 1.76 32.34
CA LYS A 186 20.77 2.40 32.25
C LYS A 186 21.21 2.72 30.82
N ASP A 187 20.77 1.89 29.86
CA ASP A 187 21.11 1.99 28.45
C ASP A 187 19.98 2.68 27.64
N SER A 188 19.07 3.40 28.33
CA SER A 188 17.92 4.06 27.72
C SER A 188 17.97 5.58 27.86
N LYS A 189 17.31 6.28 26.92
CA LYS A 189 17.09 7.74 26.97
C LYS A 189 15.60 8.05 26.97
N LEU A 190 15.19 9.00 27.80
CA LEU A 190 13.84 9.57 27.83
C LEU A 190 13.87 11.06 27.45
N ASP A 191 13.03 11.51 26.50
CA ASP A 191 12.91 12.95 26.24
C ASP A 191 11.91 13.63 27.18
N GLU A 192 10.71 13.05 27.36
CA GLU A 192 9.64 13.63 28.19
C GLU A 192 8.94 12.55 29.04
N GLY A 193 9.02 12.66 30.37
CA GLY A 193 8.26 11.84 31.31
C GLY A 193 7.12 12.64 31.95
N ASN A 194 5.99 11.98 32.20
CA ASN A 194 4.88 12.55 32.96
C ASN A 194 4.28 11.53 33.93
N ILE A 195 3.97 11.98 35.14
CA ILE A 195 3.04 11.30 36.05
C ILE A 195 1.80 12.20 36.17
N SER A 196 0.62 11.67 35.88
CA SER A 196 -0.62 12.45 35.84
C SER A 196 -1.12 12.85 37.24
N GLU A 197 -1.88 13.94 37.31
CA GLU A 197 -2.38 14.56 38.56
C GLU A 197 -3.25 13.62 39.42
N GLU A 198 -3.95 12.69 38.81
CA GLU A 198 -4.89 11.78 39.49
C GLU A 198 -4.21 10.54 40.10
N THR A 199 -2.89 10.44 40.01
CA THR A 199 -2.12 9.29 40.52
C THR A 199 -1.64 9.47 41.95
N SER A 200 -1.38 8.34 42.61
CA SER A 200 -0.78 8.27 43.95
C SER A 200 0.08 7.02 44.12
N GLY A 201 1.20 7.16 44.84
CA GLY A 201 2.12 6.04 45.11
C GLY A 201 2.83 5.46 43.88
N SER A 202 2.76 6.13 42.73
CA SER A 202 3.44 5.73 41.50
C SER A 202 4.90 6.16 41.54
N LYS A 203 5.76 5.42 40.83
CA LYS A 203 7.22 5.63 40.85
C LYS A 203 7.77 5.90 39.45
N PHE A 204 8.62 6.91 39.31
CA PHE A 204 9.45 7.08 38.13
C PHE A 204 10.92 6.89 38.50
N VAL A 205 11.61 5.95 37.85
CA VAL A 205 13.03 5.67 38.10
C VAL A 205 13.82 5.95 36.83
N ILE A 206 14.85 6.79 36.93
CA ILE A 206 15.77 7.10 35.84
C ILE A 206 17.14 6.52 36.17
N LEU A 207 17.48 5.37 35.57
CA LEU A 207 18.80 4.76 35.66
C LEU A 207 19.72 5.20 34.50
N GLY A 208 19.15 5.51 33.34
CA GLY A 208 19.85 5.98 32.14
C GLY A 208 19.92 7.50 32.05
N SER A 209 19.34 8.07 30.99
CA SER A 209 19.28 9.53 30.80
C SER A 209 17.86 10.05 30.54
N GLY A 210 17.55 11.24 31.03
CA GLY A 210 16.26 11.91 30.85
C GLY A 210 16.41 13.42 30.56
N ASP A 211 15.61 13.97 29.65
CA ASP A 211 15.63 15.42 29.36
C ASP A 211 14.63 16.20 30.24
N LEU A 212 13.37 15.77 30.31
CA LEU A 212 12.33 16.40 31.11
C LEU A 212 11.48 15.35 31.80
N LEU A 213 11.21 15.53 33.10
CA LEU A 213 10.21 14.78 33.85
C LEU A 213 9.28 15.76 34.56
N GLU A 214 7.97 15.62 34.35
CA GLU A 214 6.95 16.36 35.08
C GLU A 214 6.16 15.40 35.97
N VAL A 215 6.13 15.67 37.28
CA VAL A 215 5.43 14.83 38.25
C VAL A 215 4.34 15.62 38.93
N SER A 216 3.13 15.10 38.76
CA SER A 216 1.92 15.52 39.42
C SER A 216 1.36 14.39 40.27
N GLY A 217 0.39 14.66 41.14
CA GLY A 217 -0.22 13.67 42.04
C GLY A 217 0.46 13.53 43.40
N LYS A 218 -0.25 12.99 44.39
CA LYS A 218 0.17 12.98 45.81
C LYS A 218 0.91 11.69 46.18
N GLY A 219 2.09 11.84 46.79
CA GLY A 219 2.85 10.70 47.32
C GLY A 219 3.49 9.84 46.24
N ASN A 220 3.69 10.40 45.05
CA ASN A 220 4.48 9.77 44.00
C ASN A 220 5.97 9.87 44.34
N ILE A 221 6.74 8.96 43.76
CA ILE A 221 8.17 8.81 44.04
C ILE A 221 8.97 9.02 42.76
N VAL A 222 10.02 9.83 42.83
CA VAL A 222 11.01 9.96 41.76
C VAL A 222 12.37 9.51 42.27
N GLU A 223 13.02 8.60 41.55
CA GLU A 223 14.37 8.15 41.83
C GLU A 223 15.27 8.40 40.62
N VAL A 224 16.37 9.13 40.83
CA VAL A 224 17.33 9.49 39.78
C VAL A 224 18.71 8.93 40.14
N ASP A 225 19.05 7.82 39.50
CA ASP A 225 20.36 7.15 39.63
C ASP A 225 21.26 7.39 38.41
N GLY A 226 20.68 7.81 37.29
CA GLY A 226 21.37 8.17 36.06
C GLY A 226 21.59 9.68 35.92
N PHE A 227 21.15 10.25 34.80
CA PHE A 227 21.17 11.69 34.54
C PHE A 227 19.77 12.20 34.19
N LEU A 228 19.34 13.30 34.80
CA LEU A 228 18.10 14.00 34.44
C LEU A 228 18.37 15.49 34.24
N LYS A 229 18.04 16.05 33.07
CA LYS A 229 18.26 17.49 32.83
C LYS A 229 17.24 18.35 33.58
N LYS A 230 15.96 17.98 33.62
CA LYS A 230 14.94 18.81 34.26
C LYS A 230 13.84 18.00 34.92
N LEU A 231 13.53 18.34 36.17
CA LEU A 231 12.38 17.84 36.92
C LEU A 231 11.44 19.00 37.27
N ILE A 232 10.15 18.84 36.97
CA ILE A 232 9.08 19.75 37.39
C ILE A 232 8.15 18.99 38.33
N VAL A 233 7.89 19.56 39.51
CA VAL A 233 7.06 18.95 40.55
C VAL A 233 5.90 19.88 40.81
N THR A 234 4.69 19.43 40.53
CA THR A 234 3.48 20.27 40.66
C THR A 234 2.74 20.00 41.97
N GLN A 235 2.87 18.80 42.55
CA GLN A 235 2.25 18.38 43.81
C GLN A 235 3.23 17.58 44.68
N LYS A 236 2.84 17.31 45.94
CA LYS A 236 3.65 16.59 46.94
C LYS A 236 4.24 15.27 46.40
N THR A 237 5.55 15.23 46.23
CA THR A 237 6.31 14.10 45.66
C THR A 237 7.56 13.84 46.51
N ASP A 238 7.86 12.57 46.78
CA ASP A 238 9.12 12.16 47.42
C ASP A 238 10.18 11.93 46.34
N ILE A 239 11.32 12.61 46.46
CA ILE A 239 12.34 12.65 45.40
C ILE A 239 13.66 12.22 46.01
N VAL A 240 14.27 11.20 45.40
CA VAL A 240 15.59 10.68 45.76
C VAL A 240 16.52 10.85 44.56
N VAL A 241 17.60 11.58 44.75
CA VAL A 241 18.61 11.83 43.73
C VAL A 241 19.93 11.23 44.18
N ASN A 242 20.33 10.12 43.57
CA ASN A 242 21.57 9.42 43.85
C ASN A 242 22.70 9.79 42.88
N SER A 243 22.38 10.46 41.77
CA SER A 243 23.34 10.93 40.75
C SER A 243 23.06 12.38 40.30
N ASN A 244 23.23 12.72 39.02
CA ASN A 244 23.21 14.11 38.53
C ASN A 244 21.82 14.56 38.04
N ILE A 245 21.44 15.79 38.45
CA ILE A 245 20.26 16.50 37.96
C ILE A 245 20.58 17.99 37.72
N ASP A 246 20.25 18.56 36.55
CA ASP A 246 20.61 19.97 36.27
C ASP A 246 19.63 20.97 36.91
N GLU A 247 18.32 20.70 36.85
CA GLU A 247 17.27 21.64 37.29
C GLU A 247 16.10 20.92 37.96
N VAL A 248 15.66 21.42 39.13
CA VAL A 248 14.42 20.97 39.81
C VAL A 248 13.54 22.19 40.10
N ILE A 249 12.31 22.15 39.62
CA ILE A 249 11.32 23.22 39.78
C ILE A 249 10.13 22.71 40.57
N PHE A 250 9.83 23.33 41.71
CA PHE A 250 8.61 23.09 42.47
C PHE A 250 7.58 24.17 42.14
N LYS A 251 6.33 23.77 41.88
CA LYS A 251 5.19 24.70 41.77
C LYS A 251 4.57 24.95 43.14
N ASP A 252 3.67 25.92 43.21
CA ASP A 252 3.08 26.39 44.47
C ASP A 252 2.34 25.27 45.24
N ASP A 253 1.73 24.30 44.56
CA ASP A 253 1.01 23.17 45.17
C ASP A 253 1.89 21.98 45.59
N ALA A 254 3.22 22.08 45.44
CA ALA A 254 4.17 21.03 45.80
C ALA A 254 4.66 21.10 47.27
N GLU A 255 3.92 21.79 48.15
CA GLU A 255 4.26 21.95 49.57
C GLU A 255 4.49 20.59 50.26
N GLU A 256 5.45 20.53 51.19
CA GLU A 256 5.85 19.31 51.92
C GLU A 256 6.51 18.17 51.12
N SER A 257 6.88 18.38 49.86
CA SER A 257 7.72 17.43 49.13
C SER A 257 9.02 17.15 49.90
N ILE A 258 9.54 15.93 49.81
CA ILE A 258 10.82 15.54 50.42
C ILE A 258 11.83 15.38 49.30
N LEU A 259 12.91 16.16 49.34
CA LEU A 259 14.04 16.00 48.43
C LEU A 259 15.26 15.46 49.20
N ILE A 260 15.72 14.26 48.82
CA ILE A 260 16.92 13.62 49.33
C ILE A 260 17.97 13.62 48.22
N ILE A 261 19.11 14.27 48.46
CA ILE A 261 20.24 14.29 47.52
C ILE A 261 21.42 13.55 48.15
N ASN A 262 21.82 12.45 47.52
CA ASN A 262 22.96 11.62 47.91
C ASN A 262 24.18 11.85 46.97
N ALA A 263 24.03 12.60 45.87
CA ALA A 263 25.05 12.83 44.85
C ALA A 263 25.96 14.06 45.10
N GLU A 264 27.11 14.10 44.43
CA GLU A 264 27.99 15.27 44.34
C GLU A 264 27.54 16.17 43.17
N GLY A 265 26.89 17.32 43.43
CA GLY A 265 26.39 18.19 42.34
C GLY A 265 25.79 19.53 42.76
N VAL A 266 25.47 20.36 41.77
CA VAL A 266 24.82 21.68 41.89
C VAL A 266 23.32 21.52 41.63
N VAL A 267 22.47 21.78 42.63
CA VAL A 267 21.00 21.78 42.44
C VAL A 267 20.49 23.22 42.45
N LYS A 268 19.89 23.64 41.34
CA LYS A 268 19.26 24.95 41.21
C LYS A 268 17.78 24.83 41.59
N LEU A 269 17.42 25.41 42.73
CA LEU A 269 16.06 25.39 43.28
C LEU A 269 15.33 26.70 42.96
N ILE A 270 14.13 26.62 42.41
CA ILE A 270 13.29 27.80 42.14
C ILE A 270 11.94 27.63 42.85
N ARG A 271 11.83 28.26 44.03
CA ARG A 271 10.67 28.47 44.94
C ARG A 271 10.03 27.26 45.69
N SER A 272 9.77 27.52 46.99
CA SER A 272 8.74 27.01 47.93
C SER A 272 9.24 26.20 49.16
N ASN A 273 8.43 26.20 50.24
CA ASN A 273 8.66 25.72 51.62
C ASN A 273 8.91 24.20 51.75
N THR A 274 9.88 23.66 51.02
CA THR A 274 10.19 22.23 50.92
C THR A 274 11.17 21.81 52.03
N LYS A 275 10.96 20.62 52.64
CA LYS A 275 11.93 20.02 53.56
C LYS A 275 13.01 19.33 52.73
N ILE A 276 14.24 19.85 52.80
CA ILE A 276 15.38 19.29 52.06
C ILE A 276 16.30 18.56 53.04
N ASN A 277 16.56 17.29 52.76
CA ASN A 277 17.54 16.50 53.51
C ASN A 277 18.75 16.21 52.61
N ILE A 278 19.89 16.82 52.90
CA ILE A 278 21.12 16.68 52.11
C ILE A 278 22.10 15.80 52.89
N ASN A 279 22.35 14.60 52.37
CA ASN A 279 23.32 13.66 52.96
C ASN A 279 24.70 13.71 52.25
N GLY A 280 24.77 14.30 51.04
CA GLY A 280 26.00 14.50 50.27
C GLY A 280 26.75 15.82 50.53
N THR A 281 27.81 16.09 49.75
CA THR A 281 28.72 17.26 49.86
C THR A 281 28.38 18.44 48.91
N GLY A 282 27.20 18.44 48.28
CA GLY A 282 26.81 19.36 47.19
C GLY A 282 26.49 20.82 47.57
N TYR A 283 26.27 21.65 46.55
CA TYR A 283 26.02 23.10 46.62
C TYR A 283 24.61 23.45 46.12
N VAL A 284 23.97 24.46 46.74
CA VAL A 284 22.64 24.98 46.33
C VAL A 284 22.78 26.41 45.82
N GLU A 285 22.38 26.67 44.57
CA GLU A 285 22.37 28.02 43.98
C GLU A 285 20.99 28.66 44.17
N LYS A 286 20.89 29.61 45.12
CA LYS A 286 19.66 30.34 45.53
C LYS A 286 18.47 29.48 45.97
N ALA A 287 18.28 29.29 47.27
CA ALA A 287 17.09 28.68 47.84
C ALA A 287 16.49 29.52 48.99
N VAL A 288 15.17 29.53 49.11
CA VAL A 288 14.46 29.77 50.38
C VAL A 288 14.00 28.39 50.84
N ALA A 289 14.82 27.70 51.64
CA ALA A 289 14.56 26.33 52.05
C ALA A 289 14.87 26.12 53.54
N ILE A 290 14.15 25.21 54.17
CA ILE A 290 14.49 24.68 55.50
C ILE A 290 15.34 23.43 55.27
N ALA A 291 16.66 23.55 55.44
CA ALA A 291 17.59 22.44 55.31
C ALA A 291 17.89 21.81 56.66
N THR A 292 17.88 20.47 56.75
CA THR A 292 18.34 19.71 57.92
C THR A 292 19.49 18.80 57.53
N LYS A 293 20.58 18.76 58.32
CA LYS A 293 21.73 17.86 58.12
C LYS A 293 21.78 16.82 59.24
N GLN A 294 21.79 15.54 58.91
CA GLN A 294 22.16 14.49 59.88
C GLN A 294 23.69 14.39 59.95
N VAL A 295 24.22 14.40 61.18
CA VAL A 295 25.62 14.08 61.47
C VAL A 295 25.62 12.83 62.35
N ALA A 296 26.48 11.87 62.02
CA ALA A 296 26.57 10.59 62.73
C ALA A 296 26.67 10.82 64.26
N GLY A 297 25.70 10.31 65.01
CA GLY A 297 25.75 10.21 66.47
C GLY A 297 24.87 11.16 67.29
N ASN A 298 24.14 12.13 66.71
CA ASN A 298 23.05 12.86 67.39
C ASN A 298 22.20 13.67 66.39
N SER A 299 20.88 13.55 66.45
CA SER A 299 19.95 14.31 65.61
C SER A 299 19.84 15.76 66.09
N VAL A 300 20.59 16.68 65.48
CA VAL A 300 20.44 18.12 65.73
C VAL A 300 19.56 18.73 64.64
N ILE A 301 18.32 19.11 64.98
CA ILE A 301 17.45 19.88 64.08
C ILE A 301 17.84 21.36 64.19
N LYS A 302 18.29 21.96 63.09
CA LYS A 302 18.53 23.41 63.00
C LYS A 302 17.80 23.98 61.79
N THR A 303 17.01 25.03 62.02
CA THR A 303 16.35 25.81 60.98
C THR A 303 17.32 26.89 60.50
N ILE A 304 17.61 26.93 59.20
CA ILE A 304 18.40 28.00 58.58
C ILE A 304 17.46 28.80 57.68
N THR A 305 17.39 30.11 57.89
CA THR A 305 16.71 31.05 56.98
C THR A 305 17.77 31.80 56.20
N LEU A 306 17.80 31.68 54.88
CA LEU A 306 18.79 32.34 54.03
C LEU A 306 18.23 33.68 53.53
N GLN A 307 18.88 34.78 53.91
CA GLN A 307 18.72 36.08 53.26
C GLN A 307 20.05 36.47 52.59
N ASP A 308 19.95 36.77 51.28
CA ASP A 308 20.89 37.54 50.48
C ASP A 308 22.29 36.99 50.11
N ASN A 309 22.54 35.67 50.17
CA ASN A 309 23.79 35.10 49.64
C ASN A 309 23.53 33.97 48.60
N PRO A 310 24.01 34.11 47.34
CA PRO A 310 23.69 33.15 46.26
C PRO A 310 24.47 31.82 46.31
N PHE A 311 25.50 31.68 47.16
CA PHE A 311 26.32 30.46 47.26
C PHE A 311 26.61 30.11 48.72
N ILE A 312 26.30 28.89 49.15
CA ILE A 312 26.72 28.35 50.45
C ILE A 312 27.42 27.02 50.24
N ASP A 313 28.68 26.95 50.71
CA ASP A 313 29.41 25.71 50.88
C ASP A 313 29.03 25.08 52.23
N MET A 314 28.40 23.91 52.19
CA MET A 314 27.95 23.17 53.38
C MET A 314 29.11 22.63 54.25
N ASN A 315 30.35 22.66 53.76
CA ASN A 315 31.56 22.31 54.52
C ASN A 315 32.10 23.47 55.39
N TYR A 316 31.57 24.69 55.24
CA TYR A 316 32.01 25.87 56.00
C TYR A 316 31.19 26.17 57.27
N LEU A 317 30.22 25.32 57.64
CA LEU A 317 29.53 25.37 58.94
C LEU A 317 30.39 24.73 60.03
N LYS A 318 31.37 25.48 60.57
CA LYS A 318 32.20 25.03 61.70
C LYS A 318 31.50 25.23 63.04
N GLU A 319 31.77 24.34 64.01
CA GLU A 319 31.23 24.36 65.39
C GLU A 319 31.41 25.70 66.11
N GLU A 320 32.43 26.47 65.74
CA GLU A 320 32.88 27.70 66.39
C GLU A 320 31.91 28.90 66.30
N ASN A 321 30.81 28.80 65.54
CA ASN A 321 29.77 29.84 65.42
C ASN A 321 28.48 29.55 66.22
N LEU A 322 28.52 28.69 67.25
CA LEU A 322 27.34 28.27 68.00
C LEU A 322 27.43 28.65 69.49
N LYS A 323 26.44 29.39 70.01
CA LYS A 323 26.25 29.60 71.46
C LYS A 323 25.47 28.43 72.06
N THR A 324 26.09 27.75 73.02
CA THR A 324 25.52 26.65 73.80
C THR A 324 24.58 27.18 74.89
N ILE A 325 23.40 26.59 75.05
CA ILE A 325 22.62 26.65 76.30
C ILE A 325 22.52 25.23 76.85
N THR A 326 23.19 25.01 77.98
CA THR A 326 23.14 23.81 78.83
C THR A 326 21.85 23.76 79.63
N ASN A 327 21.32 22.55 79.85
CA ASN A 327 20.61 22.22 81.10
C ASN A 327 20.86 20.77 81.52
N ILE A 328 20.80 20.59 82.85
CA ILE A 328 21.50 19.62 83.69
C ILE A 328 20.52 18.55 84.23
N VAL A 329 20.89 17.25 84.11
CA VAL A 329 20.97 16.12 85.11
C VAL A 329 19.77 15.94 86.09
N PRO A 330 19.23 14.72 86.41
CA PRO A 330 20.03 13.63 87.04
C PRO A 330 19.70 12.13 86.84
N LYS A 331 20.76 11.33 87.15
CA LYS A 331 20.86 9.86 87.34
C LYS A 331 20.13 9.35 88.59
N VAL A 332 19.79 8.05 88.65
CA VAL A 332 20.08 7.14 89.80
C VAL A 332 20.32 5.69 89.32
N ASN A 333 21.19 4.98 90.05
CA ASN A 333 21.81 3.66 89.84
C ASN A 333 21.04 2.45 90.45
N GLU A 334 21.43 1.27 89.96
CA GLU A 334 21.70 -0.07 90.57
C GLU A 334 21.29 -0.45 92.03
N ASP A 335 20.83 -1.71 92.11
CA ASP A 335 21.22 -2.81 93.03
C ASP A 335 20.58 -3.10 94.42
N ASP A 336 20.05 -4.34 94.47
CA ASP A 336 20.26 -5.46 95.40
C ASP A 336 19.46 -5.75 96.71
N ASN A 337 19.06 -7.04 96.76
CA ASN A 337 19.00 -8.03 97.85
C ASN A 337 17.99 -8.01 99.02
N ASN A 338 17.05 -8.96 98.88
CA ASN A 338 16.86 -10.19 99.70
C ASN A 338 16.41 -10.11 101.18
N LYS A 339 15.36 -10.88 101.51
CA LYS A 339 15.09 -11.51 102.82
C LYS A 339 14.14 -12.72 102.67
N GLU A 340 14.63 -13.91 103.02
CA GLU A 340 13.90 -15.19 103.06
C GLU A 340 12.81 -15.25 104.15
N VAL A 341 11.66 -15.87 103.80
CA VAL A 341 10.67 -16.43 104.72
C VAL A 341 10.14 -17.73 104.10
N GLN A 342 10.33 -18.86 104.81
CA GLN A 342 9.75 -20.20 104.60
C GLN A 342 9.18 -20.52 103.21
N ASP A 343 10.02 -21.13 102.38
CA ASP A 343 9.78 -21.34 100.95
C ASP A 343 8.70 -22.40 100.69
N LYS A 344 7.55 -21.93 100.23
CA LYS A 344 6.71 -22.69 99.32
C LYS A 344 7.30 -22.48 97.93
N GLU A 345 7.57 -23.54 97.17
CA GLU A 345 8.08 -23.41 95.79
C GLU A 345 6.99 -22.69 94.96
N LEU A 346 7.19 -21.39 94.73
CA LEU A 346 6.29 -20.49 94.03
C LEU A 346 6.86 -20.22 92.63
N TYR A 347 5.99 -20.24 91.62
CA TYR A 347 6.33 -19.90 90.25
C TYR A 347 5.55 -18.65 89.80
N LYS A 348 6.20 -17.80 89.01
CA LYS A 348 5.63 -16.58 88.46
C LYS A 348 4.86 -16.88 87.19
N VAL A 349 3.56 -16.58 87.21
CA VAL A 349 2.72 -16.59 86.01
C VAL A 349 2.46 -15.14 85.57
N LYS A 350 2.89 -14.80 84.36
CA LYS A 350 2.63 -13.49 83.74
C LYS A 350 1.58 -13.63 82.64
N PHE A 351 0.49 -12.90 82.76
CA PHE A 351 -0.51 -12.76 81.71
C PHE A 351 -0.16 -11.55 80.85
N ILE A 352 0.06 -11.77 79.56
CA ILE A 352 0.56 -10.77 78.60
C ILE A 352 -0.44 -10.62 77.46
N ASP A 353 -0.72 -9.38 77.04
CA ASP A 353 -1.60 -9.10 75.90
C ASP A 353 -0.86 -9.18 74.54
N PHE A 354 -1.57 -9.05 73.43
CA PHE A 354 -1.03 -9.16 72.08
C PHE A 354 0.06 -8.12 71.74
N ASP A 355 0.06 -6.97 72.42
CA ASP A 355 1.01 -5.87 72.23
C ASP A 355 2.18 -5.92 73.22
N SER A 356 2.37 -7.07 73.89
CA SER A 356 3.36 -7.28 74.97
C SER A 356 3.08 -6.51 76.28
N THR A 357 1.91 -5.89 76.43
CA THR A 357 1.50 -5.29 77.70
C THR A 357 1.33 -6.37 78.76
N LEU A 358 1.98 -6.21 79.91
CA LEU A 358 1.79 -7.07 81.07
C LEU A 358 0.45 -6.74 81.73
N LEU A 359 -0.51 -7.68 81.68
CA LEU A 359 -1.85 -7.51 82.23
C LEU A 359 -1.92 -7.83 83.73
N LYS A 360 -1.21 -8.89 84.14
CA LYS A 360 -1.17 -9.35 85.54
C LYS A 360 0.03 -10.25 85.76
N ILE A 361 0.67 -10.12 86.92
CA ILE A 361 1.65 -11.09 87.43
C ILE A 361 1.13 -11.68 88.74
N ILE A 362 1.28 -12.98 88.93
CA ILE A 362 0.89 -13.68 90.15
C ILE A 362 1.91 -14.77 90.49
N ASP A 363 2.28 -14.87 91.76
CA ASP A 363 3.07 -15.99 92.28
C ASP A 363 2.10 -17.14 92.64
N VAL A 364 2.35 -18.35 92.13
CA VAL A 364 1.49 -19.53 92.28
C VAL A 364 2.30 -20.68 92.87
N GLU A 365 1.77 -21.36 93.89
CA GLU A 365 2.42 -22.54 94.47
C GLU A 365 2.54 -23.66 93.42
N LYS A 366 3.62 -24.44 93.48
CA LYS A 366 3.83 -25.60 92.60
C LYS A 366 2.61 -26.53 92.54
N ASN A 367 2.20 -26.87 91.32
CA ASN A 367 0.96 -27.58 90.96
C ASN A 367 -0.35 -26.82 91.25
N GLY A 368 -0.28 -25.53 91.58
CA GLY A 368 -1.42 -24.66 91.77
C GLY A 368 -1.95 -24.07 90.46
N SER A 369 -3.12 -23.45 90.52
CA SER A 369 -3.77 -22.78 89.39
C SER A 369 -3.69 -21.25 89.51
N ALA A 370 -3.34 -20.57 88.43
CA ALA A 370 -3.36 -19.11 88.36
C ALA A 370 -4.79 -18.59 88.12
N ILE A 371 -5.15 -17.46 88.74
CA ILE A 371 -6.42 -16.76 88.47
C ILE A 371 -6.17 -15.71 87.37
N PRO A 372 -6.75 -15.86 86.17
CA PRO A 372 -6.49 -14.94 85.07
C PRO A 372 -7.05 -13.53 85.37
N PRO A 373 -6.52 -12.48 84.72
CA PRO A 373 -7.12 -11.14 84.77
C PRO A 373 -8.48 -11.11 84.06
N LYS A 374 -9.17 -9.96 84.12
CA LYS A 374 -10.32 -9.71 83.26
C LYS A 374 -9.90 -9.86 81.80
N ASN A 375 -10.74 -10.52 80.99
CA ASN A 375 -10.44 -10.73 79.57
C ASN A 375 -10.08 -9.40 78.89
N PRO A 376 -8.91 -9.32 78.23
CA PRO A 376 -8.51 -8.14 77.48
C PRO A 376 -9.40 -7.95 76.25
N SER A 377 -9.37 -6.75 75.67
CA SER A 377 -10.21 -6.36 74.54
C SER A 377 -9.34 -5.85 73.40
N ARG A 378 -9.58 -6.36 72.19
CA ARG A 378 -8.87 -5.97 70.97
C ARG A 378 -9.89 -5.62 69.88
N ILE A 379 -9.85 -4.38 69.37
CA ILE A 379 -10.77 -3.91 68.34
C ILE A 379 -10.64 -4.78 67.08
N GLY A 380 -11.76 -5.26 66.54
CA GLY A 380 -11.80 -6.13 65.35
C GLY A 380 -11.51 -7.61 65.62
N TYR A 381 -11.25 -7.98 66.88
CA TYR A 381 -10.93 -9.36 67.29
C TYR A 381 -11.78 -9.81 68.49
N SER A 382 -12.07 -11.10 68.55
CA SER A 382 -12.73 -11.76 69.69
C SER A 382 -11.71 -12.49 70.55
N PHE A 383 -11.65 -12.19 71.86
CA PHE A 383 -10.84 -12.95 72.81
C PHE A 383 -11.34 -14.40 72.88
N LYS A 384 -10.46 -15.37 72.65
CA LYS A 384 -10.79 -16.80 72.64
C LYS A 384 -10.26 -17.55 73.86
N GLY A 385 -9.28 -16.99 74.54
CA GLY A 385 -8.68 -17.60 75.72
C GLY A 385 -7.21 -17.23 75.81
N TRP A 386 -6.47 -18.07 76.50
CA TRP A 386 -5.03 -17.94 76.68
C TRP A 386 -4.32 -19.04 75.90
N ASP A 387 -3.09 -18.77 75.46
CA ASP A 387 -2.29 -19.70 74.64
C ASP A 387 -1.85 -20.97 75.40
N LYS A 388 -1.73 -20.88 76.73
CA LYS A 388 -1.28 -21.97 77.61
C LYS A 388 -2.29 -22.24 78.72
N ALA A 389 -2.30 -23.50 79.16
CA ALA A 389 -2.97 -23.87 80.40
C ALA A 389 -2.18 -23.32 81.60
N PHE A 390 -2.89 -22.84 82.60
CA PHE A 390 -2.32 -22.25 83.83
C PHE A 390 -2.99 -22.81 85.08
N ASP A 391 -3.62 -23.97 84.97
CA ASP A 391 -4.30 -24.69 86.04
C ASP A 391 -3.37 -25.64 86.83
N ASN A 392 -2.19 -25.97 86.29
CA ASN A 392 -1.16 -26.77 86.94
C ASN A 392 0.25 -26.19 86.70
N VAL A 393 0.63 -25.17 87.47
CA VAL A 393 1.89 -24.42 87.27
C VAL A 393 3.06 -25.15 87.93
N THR A 394 4.08 -25.52 87.15
CA THR A 394 5.28 -26.23 87.62
C THR A 394 6.60 -25.52 87.34
N GLU A 395 6.54 -24.35 86.69
CA GLU A 395 7.66 -23.45 86.41
C GLU A 395 7.14 -22.04 86.13
N ASP A 396 8.02 -21.04 86.12
CA ASP A 396 7.68 -19.69 85.67
C ASP A 396 7.18 -19.72 84.22
N MET A 397 6.05 -19.07 83.94
CA MET A 397 5.46 -19.07 82.60
C MET A 397 4.84 -17.73 82.21
N ASP A 398 5.06 -17.39 80.95
CA ASP A 398 4.36 -16.30 80.27
C ASP A 398 3.20 -16.88 79.47
N VAL A 399 1.99 -16.36 79.74
CA VAL A 399 0.70 -16.78 79.19
C VAL A 399 0.12 -15.62 78.37
N PHE A 400 -0.01 -15.81 77.06
CA PHE A 400 -0.39 -14.79 76.09
C PHE A 400 -1.89 -14.87 75.75
N ALA A 401 -2.52 -13.70 75.60
CA ALA A 401 -3.91 -13.61 75.16
C ALA A 401 -4.05 -14.07 73.69
N TYR A 402 -4.97 -14.99 73.44
CA TYR A 402 -5.28 -15.51 72.11
C TYR A 402 -6.59 -14.91 71.57
N TYR A 403 -6.52 -14.43 70.33
CA TYR A 403 -7.60 -13.71 69.65
C TYR A 403 -7.93 -14.35 68.29
N LYS A 404 -9.22 -14.32 67.91
CA LYS A 404 -9.67 -14.63 66.55
C LYS A 404 -10.19 -13.36 65.87
N ALA A 405 -9.77 -13.08 64.65
CA ALA A 405 -10.29 -11.97 63.86
C ALA A 405 -11.82 -12.11 63.66
N ASN A 406 -12.55 -11.00 63.73
CA ASN A 406 -13.98 -10.99 63.44
C ASN A 406 -14.20 -10.96 61.93
N GLU A 407 -15.32 -11.52 61.46
CA GLU A 407 -15.73 -11.44 60.06
C GLU A 407 -16.66 -10.26 59.83
N TYR A 408 -16.44 -9.52 58.75
CA TYR A 408 -17.30 -8.42 58.31
C TYR A 408 -17.77 -8.64 56.87
N ILE A 409 -18.87 -7.97 56.52
CA ILE A 409 -19.49 -8.06 55.19
C ILE A 409 -18.99 -6.92 54.32
N ILE A 410 -18.54 -7.25 53.11
CA ILE A 410 -18.33 -6.30 52.02
C ILE A 410 -19.52 -6.41 51.07
N ALA A 411 -20.34 -5.37 51.07
CA ALA A 411 -21.48 -5.26 50.16
C ALA A 411 -21.06 -4.58 48.86
N PHE A 412 -21.84 -4.80 47.80
CA PHE A 412 -21.63 -4.18 46.50
C PHE A 412 -22.86 -3.37 46.10
N ASN A 413 -22.62 -2.22 45.48
CA ASN A 413 -23.60 -1.42 44.77
C ASN A 413 -23.13 -1.31 43.32
N GLU A 414 -23.87 -1.98 42.45
CA GLU A 414 -23.50 -2.16 41.05
C GLU A 414 -23.84 -0.93 40.19
N ASN A 415 -24.40 0.14 40.77
CA ASN A 415 -24.73 1.39 40.08
C ASN A 415 -25.46 1.17 38.74
N GLY A 416 -26.46 0.29 38.76
CA GLY A 416 -27.31 -0.04 37.62
C GLY A 416 -26.93 -1.33 36.85
N GLY A 417 -25.83 -2.00 37.21
CA GLY A 417 -25.52 -3.35 36.72
C GLY A 417 -26.30 -4.48 37.40
N SER A 418 -26.10 -5.71 36.94
CA SER A 418 -26.69 -6.91 37.53
C SER A 418 -26.16 -7.17 38.95
N LYS A 419 -27.00 -7.61 39.87
CA LYS A 419 -26.60 -7.86 41.27
C LYS A 419 -25.55 -8.93 41.41
N ILE A 420 -24.56 -8.69 42.28
CA ILE A 420 -23.56 -9.67 42.71
C ILE A 420 -23.68 -9.95 44.22
N GLY A 421 -23.15 -11.10 44.65
CA GLY A 421 -23.21 -11.54 46.04
C GLY A 421 -22.24 -10.77 46.94
N ALA A 422 -22.65 -10.43 48.16
CA ALA A 422 -21.76 -9.85 49.16
C ALA A 422 -20.68 -10.85 49.61
N ILE A 423 -19.47 -10.36 49.88
CA ILE A 423 -18.35 -11.16 50.37
C ILE A 423 -18.26 -11.05 51.90
N LYS A 424 -17.98 -12.17 52.57
CA LYS A 424 -17.60 -12.20 53.99
C LYS A 424 -16.12 -12.52 54.11
N SER A 425 -15.38 -11.72 54.87
CA SER A 425 -13.96 -11.96 55.14
C SER A 425 -13.56 -11.42 56.52
N GLU A 426 -12.43 -11.92 57.03
CA GLU A 426 -11.89 -11.53 58.33
C GLU A 426 -11.34 -10.09 58.30
N PHE A 427 -11.44 -9.40 59.45
CA PHE A 427 -10.85 -8.08 59.66
C PHE A 427 -9.35 -8.07 59.30
N GLU A 428 -8.89 -6.99 58.66
CA GLU A 428 -7.51 -6.83 58.18
C GLU A 428 -7.05 -7.85 57.12
N LYS A 429 -7.97 -8.66 56.56
CA LYS A 429 -7.71 -9.48 55.37
C LYS A 429 -8.16 -8.79 54.09
N THR A 430 -7.50 -9.11 52.98
CA THR A 430 -7.96 -8.75 51.63
C THR A 430 -9.16 -9.62 51.24
N ILE A 431 -9.87 -9.21 50.17
CA ILE A 431 -10.95 -9.99 49.55
C ILE A 431 -10.60 -10.33 48.10
N PRO A 432 -11.07 -11.47 47.55
CA PRO A 432 -10.92 -11.75 46.13
C PRO A 432 -11.69 -10.73 45.30
N ILE A 433 -11.25 -10.55 44.05
CA ILE A 433 -11.96 -9.74 43.05
C ILE A 433 -13.32 -10.43 42.78
N PRO A 434 -14.47 -9.72 42.86
CA PRO A 434 -15.77 -10.29 42.53
C PRO A 434 -15.91 -10.53 41.02
N GLU A 435 -16.86 -11.37 40.63
CA GLU A 435 -17.31 -11.40 39.23
C GLU A 435 -17.88 -10.03 38.83
N ASP A 436 -17.58 -9.59 37.62
CA ASP A 436 -18.06 -8.30 37.15
C ASP A 436 -19.59 -8.34 36.94
N PRO A 437 -20.34 -7.37 37.48
CA PRO A 437 -21.74 -7.21 37.11
C PRO A 437 -21.87 -6.94 35.61
N ASN A 438 -22.97 -7.40 35.02
CA ASN A 438 -23.31 -7.08 33.64
C ASN A 438 -24.11 -5.78 33.56
N LYS A 439 -23.69 -4.85 32.71
CA LYS A 439 -24.45 -3.65 32.32
C LYS A 439 -24.26 -3.45 30.81
N GLU A 440 -25.30 -3.73 30.04
CA GLU A 440 -25.26 -3.69 28.57
C GLU A 440 -24.68 -2.37 28.05
N GLY A 441 -23.63 -2.43 27.22
CA GLY A 441 -22.95 -1.24 26.70
C GLY A 441 -21.87 -0.62 27.58
N TYR A 442 -21.57 -1.22 28.74
CA TYR A 442 -20.58 -0.71 29.67
C TYR A 442 -19.69 -1.82 30.23
N VAL A 443 -18.44 -1.46 30.52
CA VAL A 443 -17.47 -2.31 31.22
C VAL A 443 -17.16 -1.73 32.60
N VAL A 444 -16.87 -2.60 33.58
CA VAL A 444 -16.50 -2.17 34.92
C VAL A 444 -15.06 -1.64 34.90
N GLU A 445 -14.85 -0.37 35.24
CA GLU A 445 -13.51 0.21 35.44
C GLU A 445 -12.89 -0.25 36.76
N GLY A 446 -13.74 -0.44 37.77
CA GLY A 446 -13.36 -0.90 39.09
C GLY A 446 -14.38 -0.57 40.16
N TRP A 447 -14.03 -0.93 41.38
CA TRP A 447 -14.84 -0.76 42.58
C TRP A 447 -14.30 0.38 43.44
N TYR A 448 -15.19 1.18 44.01
CA TYR A 448 -14.83 2.38 44.78
C TYR A 448 -15.42 2.33 46.19
N LYS A 449 -14.73 2.91 47.16
CA LYS A 449 -15.10 2.92 48.59
C LYS A 449 -16.27 3.85 48.90
N ASN A 450 -16.60 4.76 47.98
CA ASN A 450 -17.61 5.79 48.17
C ASN A 450 -18.52 5.93 46.93
N ALA A 451 -19.72 6.46 47.16
CA ALA A 451 -20.71 6.68 46.09
C ALA A 451 -20.29 7.78 45.09
N ALA A 452 -19.33 8.63 45.45
CA ALA A 452 -18.78 9.66 44.58
C ALA A 452 -17.76 9.12 43.57
N LEU A 453 -17.37 7.84 43.68
CA LEU A 453 -16.42 7.15 42.81
C LEU A 453 -15.03 7.81 42.73
N THR A 454 -14.55 8.32 43.87
CA THR A 454 -13.24 9.00 43.95
C THR A 454 -12.15 8.18 44.65
N GLU A 455 -12.52 7.20 45.48
CA GLU A 455 -11.57 6.35 46.21
C GLU A 455 -11.62 4.91 45.70
N LYS A 456 -10.72 4.53 44.80
CA LYS A 456 -10.68 3.17 44.23
C LYS A 456 -10.30 2.14 45.30
N TRP A 457 -10.98 1.00 45.31
CA TRP A 457 -10.63 -0.16 46.12
C TRP A 457 -9.55 -0.99 45.42
N ASN A 458 -8.46 -1.26 46.14
CA ASN A 458 -7.37 -2.10 45.69
C ASN A 458 -7.49 -3.49 46.31
N PHE A 459 -7.93 -4.49 45.54
CA PHE A 459 -8.14 -5.86 46.02
C PHE A 459 -6.88 -6.56 46.55
N ARG A 460 -5.68 -6.05 46.24
CA ARG A 460 -4.41 -6.60 46.73
C ARG A 460 -3.89 -5.93 48.00
N LYS A 461 -4.27 -4.66 48.25
CA LYS A 461 -3.73 -3.85 49.36
C LYS A 461 -4.78 -3.53 50.41
N ASP A 462 -5.99 -3.20 49.99
CA ASP A 462 -7.06 -2.81 50.90
C ASP A 462 -7.59 -4.02 51.66
N THR A 463 -7.82 -3.80 52.95
CA THR A 463 -8.27 -4.84 53.86
C THR A 463 -9.64 -4.51 54.42
N VAL A 464 -10.38 -5.55 54.80
CA VAL A 464 -11.71 -5.42 55.37
C VAL A 464 -11.67 -4.55 56.62
N PRO A 465 -12.36 -3.38 56.63
CA PRO A 465 -12.33 -2.47 57.76
C PRO A 465 -13.29 -2.94 58.86
N LEU A 466 -13.18 -2.27 60.01
CA LEU A 466 -14.09 -2.48 61.12
C LEU A 466 -15.53 -2.17 60.67
N ASN A 467 -16.45 -3.11 60.92
CA ASN A 467 -17.86 -3.06 60.51
C ASN A 467 -18.14 -3.26 59.01
N GLY A 468 -17.14 -3.56 58.18
CA GLY A 468 -17.31 -3.76 56.74
C GLY A 468 -17.55 -2.46 55.97
N LEU A 469 -17.88 -2.56 54.68
CA LEU A 469 -18.16 -1.41 53.81
C LEU A 469 -19.01 -1.80 52.58
N THR A 470 -19.49 -0.80 51.84
CA THR A 470 -20.11 -0.99 50.52
C THR A 470 -19.19 -0.46 49.42
N LEU A 471 -18.88 -1.31 48.43
CA LEU A 471 -18.13 -0.95 47.24
C LEU A 471 -19.09 -0.53 46.11
N TYR A 472 -18.71 0.46 45.33
CA TYR A 472 -19.52 1.06 44.25
C TYR A 472 -18.85 0.86 42.90
N ALA A 473 -19.55 0.25 41.94
CA ALA A 473 -19.01 0.02 40.60
C ALA A 473 -18.93 1.34 39.81
N LYS A 474 -17.81 1.58 39.13
CA LYS A 474 -17.64 2.64 38.13
C LYS A 474 -17.64 2.02 36.74
N TRP A 475 -18.37 2.63 35.82
CA TRP A 475 -18.62 2.11 34.48
C TRP A 475 -17.96 2.97 33.42
N ILE A 476 -17.33 2.34 32.44
CA ILE A 476 -16.86 2.98 31.21
C ILE A 476 -17.77 2.51 30.07
N VAL A 477 -18.20 3.44 29.23
CA VAL A 477 -18.99 3.12 28.03
C VAL A 477 -18.11 2.35 27.04
N GLU A 478 -18.65 1.26 26.49
CA GLU A 478 -17.94 0.43 25.51
C GLU A 478 -18.18 0.97 24.09
N ASP A 479 -17.09 1.17 23.35
CA ASP A 479 -17.13 1.55 21.93
C ASP A 479 -17.16 0.32 21.03
N TYR A 480 -18.07 0.34 20.06
CA TYR A 480 -18.26 -0.68 19.03
C TYR A 480 -17.81 -0.16 17.67
N SER A 481 -17.25 -1.05 16.86
CA SER A 481 -16.80 -0.74 15.50
C SER A 481 -17.94 -0.80 14.48
N ILE A 482 -17.82 0.01 13.43
CA ILE A 482 -18.65 -0.06 12.22
C ILE A 482 -17.73 -0.42 11.05
N ASN A 483 -17.93 -1.62 10.50
CA ASN A 483 -17.16 -2.15 9.39
C ASN A 483 -17.99 -2.11 8.11
N TYR A 484 -17.43 -1.52 7.05
CA TYR A 484 -18.10 -1.34 5.76
C TYR A 484 -17.53 -2.29 4.72
N GLU A 485 -18.37 -3.20 4.23
CA GLU A 485 -18.06 -4.07 3.09
C GLU A 485 -18.54 -3.41 1.80
N LEU A 486 -17.61 -2.75 1.10
CA LEU A 486 -17.92 -1.85 -0.01
C LEU A 486 -18.24 -2.57 -1.32
N ASN A 487 -17.98 -3.88 -1.42
CA ASN A 487 -18.24 -4.69 -2.62
C ASN A 487 -17.72 -4.04 -3.93
N GLY A 488 -16.47 -3.57 -3.87
CA GLY A 488 -15.77 -2.90 -4.98
C GLY A 488 -16.07 -1.41 -5.13
N GLY A 489 -16.78 -0.78 -4.18
CA GLY A 489 -16.93 0.67 -4.09
C GLY A 489 -15.85 1.34 -3.25
N LYS A 490 -15.94 2.67 -3.14
CA LYS A 490 -15.12 3.54 -2.29
C LYS A 490 -15.99 4.13 -1.18
N ASN A 491 -15.53 4.07 0.06
CA ASN A 491 -16.30 4.60 1.18
C ASN A 491 -16.39 6.14 1.14
N HIS A 492 -17.42 6.67 1.78
CA HIS A 492 -17.53 8.11 2.02
C HIS A 492 -16.43 8.55 3.01
N PHE A 493 -15.84 9.72 2.80
CA PHE A 493 -14.73 10.20 3.65
C PHE A 493 -15.17 10.48 5.10
N ASP A 494 -16.41 10.92 5.31
CA ASP A 494 -17.04 11.10 6.63
C ASP A 494 -17.78 9.85 7.15
N ALA A 495 -17.47 8.64 6.67
CA ALA A 495 -18.11 7.44 7.18
C ALA A 495 -17.67 7.18 8.64
N PRO A 496 -18.60 7.08 9.61
CA PRO A 496 -18.25 6.84 11.02
C PRO A 496 -17.70 5.44 11.19
N THR A 497 -16.62 5.28 11.95
CA THR A 497 -15.92 4.01 12.15
C THR A 497 -16.23 3.35 13.50
N SER A 498 -16.83 4.09 14.43
CA SER A 498 -17.25 3.59 15.73
C SER A 498 -18.49 4.29 16.25
N TYR A 499 -19.14 3.66 17.23
CA TYR A 499 -20.27 4.19 17.98
C TYR A 499 -20.34 3.51 19.35
N ASN A 500 -21.17 4.02 20.24
CA ASN A 500 -21.47 3.37 21.51
C ASN A 500 -22.96 3.50 21.86
N ILE A 501 -23.37 2.85 22.95
CA ILE A 501 -24.77 2.81 23.37
C ILE A 501 -25.36 4.22 23.63
N GLU A 502 -24.52 5.19 23.99
CA GLU A 502 -24.91 6.58 24.26
C GLU A 502 -24.95 7.46 23.02
N SER A 503 -24.39 7.00 21.90
CA SER A 503 -24.37 7.72 20.63
C SER A 503 -25.80 8.01 20.13
N GLU A 504 -26.02 9.23 19.62
CA GLU A 504 -27.25 9.53 18.89
C GLU A 504 -27.35 8.66 17.62
N ALA A 505 -28.55 8.55 17.05
CA ALA A 505 -28.76 7.75 15.85
C ALA A 505 -27.82 8.17 14.71
N ILE A 506 -27.10 7.20 14.14
CA ILE A 506 -26.06 7.43 13.14
C ILE A 506 -26.58 7.01 11.77
N SER A 507 -26.76 7.98 10.87
CA SER A 507 -27.06 7.70 9.47
C SER A 507 -25.78 7.35 8.71
N LEU A 508 -25.73 6.14 8.15
CA LEU A 508 -24.59 5.65 7.39
C LEU A 508 -24.50 6.35 6.04
N LYS A 509 -23.30 6.85 5.71
CA LYS A 509 -23.07 7.62 4.49
C LYS A 509 -23.03 6.70 3.27
N ALA A 510 -23.58 7.19 2.15
CA ALA A 510 -23.56 6.43 0.90
C ALA A 510 -22.13 6.37 0.34
N PRO A 511 -21.62 5.18 0.00
CA PRO A 511 -20.36 5.02 -0.71
C PRO A 511 -20.55 5.31 -2.21
N GLU A 512 -19.44 5.37 -2.96
CA GLU A 512 -19.44 5.58 -4.42
C GLU A 512 -18.87 4.37 -5.17
N LYS A 513 -19.46 4.03 -6.33
CA LYS A 513 -18.95 3.01 -7.25
C LYS A 513 -19.28 3.40 -8.69
N GLU A 514 -18.26 3.57 -9.53
CA GLU A 514 -18.41 4.01 -10.92
C GLU A 514 -19.29 3.06 -11.74
N GLY A 515 -20.25 3.58 -12.50
CA GLY A 515 -21.20 2.77 -13.26
C GLY A 515 -22.30 2.08 -12.45
N TYR A 516 -22.36 2.30 -11.14
CA TYR A 516 -23.35 1.70 -10.26
C TYR A 516 -24.14 2.76 -9.48
N MET A 517 -25.37 2.42 -9.11
CA MET A 517 -26.21 3.15 -8.16
C MET A 517 -26.15 2.46 -6.80
N PHE A 518 -25.94 3.22 -5.73
CA PHE A 518 -25.99 2.71 -4.37
C PHE A 518 -27.45 2.45 -3.97
N VAL A 519 -27.77 1.20 -3.66
CA VAL A 519 -29.12 0.77 -3.25
C VAL A 519 -29.31 0.99 -1.74
N GLY A 520 -28.25 0.76 -0.96
CA GLY A 520 -28.27 0.89 0.50
C GLY A 520 -27.26 -0.03 1.18
N TRP A 521 -27.15 0.13 2.50
CA TRP A 521 -26.41 -0.73 3.40
C TRP A 521 -27.29 -1.88 3.86
N PHE A 522 -26.73 -3.09 3.92
CA PHE A 522 -27.42 -4.31 4.34
C PHE A 522 -26.67 -5.02 5.45
N ASP A 523 -27.38 -5.76 6.30
CA ASP A 523 -26.82 -6.50 7.43
C ASP A 523 -26.09 -7.81 7.04
N LYS A 524 -26.11 -8.18 5.75
CA LYS A 524 -25.48 -9.39 5.20
C LYS A 524 -24.93 -9.16 3.80
N ASN A 525 -23.90 -9.91 3.42
CA ASN A 525 -23.32 -9.88 2.08
C ASN A 525 -24.36 -10.29 1.01
N GLU A 526 -25.06 -11.40 1.26
CA GLU A 526 -26.14 -11.90 0.42
C GLU A 526 -27.51 -11.85 1.12
N GLY A 527 -28.54 -11.35 0.44
CA GLY A 527 -29.83 -11.04 1.07
C GLY A 527 -29.70 -9.92 2.12
N GLY A 528 -30.35 -10.12 3.27
CA GLY A 528 -30.29 -9.21 4.42
C GLY A 528 -31.39 -8.16 4.47
N ASN A 529 -31.45 -7.44 5.58
CA ASN A 529 -32.32 -6.29 5.77
C ASN A 529 -31.54 -4.99 5.52
N LEU A 530 -32.26 -3.99 5.03
CA LEU A 530 -31.71 -2.64 4.84
C LEU A 530 -31.37 -2.01 6.21
N CYS A 531 -30.14 -1.53 6.37
CA CYS A 531 -29.62 -0.96 7.62
C CYS A 531 -28.86 0.37 7.38
N ASN A 532 -29.52 1.37 6.81
CA ASN A 532 -28.90 2.68 6.53
C ASN A 532 -28.65 3.55 7.78
N GLU A 533 -29.03 3.08 8.96
CA GLU A 533 -28.91 3.80 10.22
C GLU A 533 -28.58 2.84 11.35
N ILE A 534 -27.74 3.28 12.29
CA ILE A 534 -27.54 2.64 13.59
C ILE A 534 -28.35 3.44 14.61
N ALA A 535 -29.39 2.81 15.16
CA ALA A 535 -30.27 3.47 16.13
C ALA A 535 -29.55 3.73 17.45
N LYS A 536 -29.91 4.81 18.14
CA LYS A 536 -29.46 5.11 19.51
C LYS A 536 -29.74 3.92 20.45
N GLY A 537 -28.80 3.60 21.33
CA GLY A 537 -28.89 2.45 22.22
C GLY A 537 -28.50 1.12 21.59
N SER A 538 -28.01 1.11 20.35
CA SER A 538 -27.46 -0.10 19.73
C SER A 538 -26.19 -0.56 20.45
N VAL A 539 -25.95 -1.87 20.43
CA VAL A 539 -24.75 -2.49 20.98
C VAL A 539 -24.14 -3.51 20.01
N GLY A 540 -22.86 -3.81 20.24
CA GLY A 540 -22.06 -4.78 19.50
C GLY A 540 -21.51 -4.23 18.19
N ASP A 541 -20.38 -4.79 17.74
CA ASP A 541 -19.81 -4.45 16.44
C ASP A 541 -20.84 -4.63 15.30
N LYS A 542 -20.80 -3.73 14.32
CA LYS A 542 -21.65 -3.80 13.12
C LYS A 542 -20.81 -4.02 11.88
N VAL A 543 -21.28 -4.91 11.02
CA VAL A 543 -20.78 -5.06 9.66
C VAL A 543 -21.93 -4.75 8.72
N VAL A 544 -21.70 -3.84 7.77
CA VAL A 544 -22.70 -3.41 6.79
C VAL A 544 -22.17 -3.59 5.38
N TYR A 545 -23.01 -4.08 4.48
CA TYR A 545 -22.63 -4.48 3.13
C TYR A 545 -23.30 -3.55 2.13
N ALA A 546 -22.48 -2.92 1.28
CA ALA A 546 -22.98 -2.05 0.23
C ALA A 546 -23.64 -2.87 -0.88
N ARG A 547 -24.88 -2.51 -1.23
CA ARG A 547 -25.57 -3.05 -2.39
C ARG A 547 -25.57 -2.06 -3.54
N TRP A 548 -25.27 -2.61 -4.71
CA TRP A 548 -25.09 -1.86 -5.95
C TRP A 548 -26.04 -2.37 -7.01
N GLN A 549 -26.62 -1.45 -7.77
CA GLN A 549 -27.37 -1.74 -8.99
C GLN A 549 -26.61 -1.15 -10.18
N ALA A 550 -26.31 -1.96 -11.20
CA ALA A 550 -25.67 -1.46 -12.42
C ALA A 550 -26.55 -0.37 -13.06
N LYS A 551 -25.94 0.78 -13.41
CA LYS A 551 -26.61 1.83 -14.16
C LYS A 551 -27.02 1.29 -15.53
N SER A 552 -28.21 1.66 -16.01
CA SER A 552 -28.72 1.27 -17.33
C SER A 552 -28.33 2.22 -18.45
N ASP A 553 -27.69 3.33 -18.09
CA ASP A 553 -27.35 4.47 -18.94
C ASP A 553 -25.85 4.80 -18.81
N THR A 554 -24.99 3.76 -18.83
CA THR A 554 -23.54 3.93 -18.87
C THR A 554 -23.07 4.06 -20.31
N GLY A 555 -22.33 5.15 -20.58
CA GLY A 555 -21.95 5.54 -21.93
C GLY A 555 -20.84 4.68 -22.51
N TYR A 556 -20.87 4.46 -23.82
CA TYR A 556 -19.76 3.88 -24.57
C TYR A 556 -19.73 4.43 -25.99
N LYS A 557 -18.62 4.21 -26.70
CA LYS A 557 -18.40 4.75 -28.05
C LYS A 557 -18.07 3.66 -29.06
N ILE A 558 -18.47 3.89 -30.31
CA ILE A 558 -18.01 3.14 -31.47
C ILE A 558 -17.34 4.12 -32.42
N ASN A 559 -16.08 3.86 -32.73
CA ASN A 559 -15.27 4.66 -33.63
C ASN A 559 -15.08 3.91 -34.96
N HIS A 560 -15.35 4.59 -36.07
CA HIS A 560 -15.21 4.06 -37.41
C HIS A 560 -13.99 4.68 -38.10
N TYR A 561 -13.09 3.83 -38.60
CA TYR A 561 -11.83 4.22 -39.21
C TYR A 561 -11.77 3.73 -40.66
N LYS A 562 -11.55 4.63 -41.62
CA LYS A 562 -11.40 4.27 -43.05
C LYS A 562 -9.93 4.29 -43.47
N GLN A 563 -9.52 3.33 -44.28
CA GLN A 563 -8.17 3.28 -44.81
C GLN A 563 -7.87 4.54 -45.65
N ASN A 564 -6.66 5.08 -45.47
CA ASN A 564 -6.23 6.29 -46.16
C ASN A 564 -5.99 6.05 -47.67
N ALA A 565 -6.04 7.11 -48.48
CA ALA A 565 -5.92 7.02 -49.94
C ALA A 565 -4.53 6.58 -50.43
N ASN A 566 -3.51 6.81 -49.62
CA ASN A 566 -2.15 6.32 -49.87
C ASN A 566 -1.98 4.83 -49.53
N GLY A 567 -3.01 4.16 -49.00
CA GLY A 567 -2.97 2.77 -48.55
C GLY A 567 -2.35 2.57 -47.16
N GLU A 568 -1.85 3.63 -46.51
CA GLU A 568 -1.16 3.54 -45.23
C GLU A 568 -2.03 4.05 -44.08
N GLY A 569 -2.34 3.16 -43.14
CA GLY A 569 -3.09 3.49 -41.94
C GLY A 569 -4.55 3.85 -42.20
N TYR A 570 -5.21 4.34 -41.15
CA TYR A 570 -6.64 4.64 -41.15
C TYR A 570 -6.91 5.99 -40.48
N SER A 571 -7.95 6.68 -40.95
CA SER A 571 -8.43 7.93 -40.36
C SER A 571 -9.79 7.70 -39.70
N LEU A 572 -9.98 8.26 -38.50
CA LEU A 572 -11.27 8.30 -37.82
C LEU A 572 -12.23 9.15 -38.65
N VAL A 573 -13.37 8.57 -39.04
CA VAL A 573 -14.38 9.27 -39.85
C VAL A 573 -15.66 9.55 -39.08
N GLU A 574 -15.94 8.77 -38.03
CA GLU A 574 -17.19 8.88 -37.29
C GLU A 574 -17.04 8.27 -35.89
N THR A 575 -17.69 8.89 -34.91
CA THR A 575 -17.83 8.37 -33.55
C THR A 575 -19.31 8.37 -33.18
N GLU A 576 -19.83 7.20 -32.85
CA GLU A 576 -21.19 7.03 -32.34
C GLU A 576 -21.13 6.85 -30.82
N THR A 577 -22.07 7.48 -30.09
CA THR A 577 -22.17 7.35 -28.63
C THR A 577 -23.44 6.61 -28.28
N TYR A 578 -23.30 5.59 -27.44
CA TYR A 578 -24.37 4.71 -27.01
C TYR A 578 -24.41 4.65 -25.48
N GLN A 579 -25.50 4.07 -24.97
CA GLN A 579 -25.72 3.85 -23.54
C GLN A 579 -26.15 2.40 -23.35
N GLY A 580 -25.78 1.81 -22.21
CA GLY A 580 -26.22 0.46 -21.86
C GLY A 580 -25.97 0.14 -20.39
N VAL A 581 -26.25 -1.10 -20.02
CA VAL A 581 -26.10 -1.55 -18.64
C VAL A 581 -24.62 -1.78 -18.34
N THR A 582 -24.10 -1.19 -17.25
CA THR A 582 -22.73 -1.47 -16.79
C THR A 582 -22.47 -2.96 -16.67
N ASP A 583 -21.27 -3.38 -17.08
CA ASP A 583 -20.78 -4.77 -17.12
C ASP A 583 -21.56 -5.71 -18.05
N SER A 584 -22.52 -5.20 -18.82
CA SER A 584 -23.12 -5.95 -19.93
C SER A 584 -22.20 -5.96 -21.15
N SER A 585 -22.29 -7.05 -21.92
CA SER A 585 -21.56 -7.18 -23.18
C SER A 585 -22.37 -6.63 -24.35
N VAL A 586 -21.71 -5.87 -25.22
CA VAL A 586 -22.28 -5.29 -26.43
C VAL A 586 -21.44 -5.67 -27.65
N GLU A 587 -22.13 -5.84 -28.78
CA GLU A 587 -21.52 -6.14 -30.08
C GLU A 587 -21.89 -5.02 -31.07
N SER A 588 -20.92 -4.58 -31.87
CA SER A 588 -21.14 -3.57 -32.89
C SER A 588 -21.51 -4.22 -34.23
N LYS A 589 -22.29 -3.49 -35.03
CA LYS A 589 -22.60 -3.90 -36.40
C LYS A 589 -21.74 -3.11 -37.39
N ALA A 590 -21.25 -3.80 -38.42
CA ALA A 590 -20.54 -3.16 -39.50
C ALA A 590 -21.47 -2.14 -40.19
N ARG A 591 -21.05 -0.88 -40.21
CA ARG A 591 -21.65 0.14 -41.05
C ARG A 591 -21.30 -0.06 -42.53
N SER A 592 -22.20 0.35 -43.42
CA SER A 592 -21.95 0.39 -44.86
C SER A 592 -21.27 1.70 -45.25
N TYR A 593 -20.14 1.59 -45.92
CA TYR A 593 -19.44 2.71 -46.53
C TYR A 593 -19.11 2.37 -47.98
N ASP A 594 -19.56 3.18 -48.94
CA ASP A 594 -19.31 2.93 -50.36
C ASP A 594 -17.82 2.81 -50.65
N GLY A 595 -17.41 1.71 -51.27
CA GLY A 595 -16.02 1.46 -51.59
C GLY A 595 -15.16 0.98 -50.42
N PHE A 596 -15.77 0.60 -49.28
CA PHE A 596 -15.05 0.05 -48.14
C PHE A 596 -15.71 -1.20 -47.57
N GLU A 597 -14.90 -2.09 -47.00
CA GLU A 597 -15.33 -3.30 -46.30
C GLU A 597 -14.73 -3.39 -44.90
N LEU A 598 -15.45 -3.95 -43.93
CA LEU A 598 -14.95 -4.11 -42.57
C LEU A 598 -13.79 -5.12 -42.55
N ASN A 599 -12.63 -4.71 -42.07
CA ASN A 599 -11.52 -5.59 -41.78
C ASN A 599 -11.41 -5.85 -40.28
N VAL A 600 -11.76 -7.07 -39.86
CA VAL A 600 -11.69 -7.50 -38.45
C VAL A 600 -10.30 -7.89 -37.98
N ASN A 601 -9.35 -8.01 -38.91
CA ASN A 601 -7.98 -8.48 -38.64
C ASN A 601 -7.00 -7.35 -38.38
N VAL A 602 -7.43 -6.08 -38.47
CA VAL A 602 -6.57 -4.94 -38.12
C VAL A 602 -6.33 -4.96 -36.62
N ASP A 603 -5.07 -4.89 -36.21
CA ASP A 603 -4.70 -4.81 -34.79
C ASP A 603 -5.40 -3.62 -34.12
N GLY A 604 -6.11 -3.91 -33.04
CA GLY A 604 -6.94 -2.93 -32.32
C GLY A 604 -8.40 -2.88 -32.76
N THR A 605 -8.83 -3.70 -33.72
CA THR A 605 -10.25 -3.89 -34.04
C THR A 605 -10.98 -4.52 -32.85
N LEU A 606 -12.06 -3.89 -32.42
CA LEU A 606 -12.87 -4.34 -31.28
C LEU A 606 -14.34 -4.34 -31.66
N VAL A 607 -14.84 -5.50 -32.10
CA VAL A 607 -16.24 -5.72 -32.53
C VAL A 607 -17.18 -6.12 -31.39
N LYS A 608 -16.62 -6.45 -30.22
CA LYS A 608 -17.36 -6.77 -29.00
C LYS A 608 -16.63 -6.21 -27.79
N GLY A 609 -17.38 -5.71 -26.80
CA GLY A 609 -16.82 -5.18 -25.56
C GLY A 609 -17.76 -5.36 -24.38
N THR A 610 -17.25 -5.04 -23.19
CA THR A 610 -18.04 -4.95 -21.95
C THR A 610 -18.11 -3.49 -21.54
N ILE A 611 -19.32 -2.99 -21.24
CA ILE A 611 -19.53 -1.58 -20.87
C ILE A 611 -18.91 -1.36 -19.48
N LYS A 612 -17.79 -0.63 -19.44
CA LYS A 612 -17.12 -0.30 -18.18
C LYS A 612 -17.85 0.82 -17.46
N GLY A 613 -17.88 0.77 -16.13
CA GLY A 613 -18.60 1.74 -15.30
C GLY A 613 -18.14 3.20 -15.41
N ASP A 614 -16.89 3.42 -15.83
CA ASP A 614 -16.31 4.73 -16.13
C ASP A 614 -16.69 5.28 -17.52
N GLY A 615 -17.39 4.47 -18.34
CA GLY A 615 -17.76 4.79 -19.71
C GLY A 615 -16.61 4.77 -20.72
N SER A 616 -15.47 4.16 -20.37
CA SER A 616 -14.26 4.16 -21.21
C SER A 616 -14.28 3.17 -22.37
N LEU A 617 -15.32 2.34 -22.49
CA LEU A 617 -15.43 1.42 -23.63
C LEU A 617 -15.50 2.21 -24.95
N ALA A 618 -14.45 2.07 -25.76
CA ALA A 618 -14.37 2.61 -27.10
C ALA A 618 -14.05 1.47 -28.09
N MET A 619 -15.09 0.99 -28.77
CA MET A 619 -14.97 0.01 -29.83
C MET A 619 -14.41 0.66 -31.09
N LYS A 620 -13.60 -0.07 -31.84
CA LYS A 620 -12.94 0.44 -33.05
C LYS A 620 -13.21 -0.50 -34.20
N LEU A 621 -13.81 0.03 -35.27
CA LEU A 621 -14.09 -0.68 -36.51
C LEU A 621 -13.25 -0.08 -37.63
N TYR A 622 -12.45 -0.92 -38.28
CA TYR A 622 -11.53 -0.52 -39.35
C TYR A 622 -12.04 -1.02 -40.69
N TYR A 623 -12.04 -0.15 -41.69
CA TYR A 623 -12.60 -0.43 -43.01
C TYR A 623 -11.54 -0.27 -44.09
N ASP A 624 -11.29 -1.33 -44.83
CA ASP A 624 -10.34 -1.37 -45.95
C ASP A 624 -11.00 -0.84 -47.21
N ARG A 625 -10.21 -0.17 -48.07
CA ARG A 625 -10.67 0.23 -49.39
C ARG A 625 -10.77 -1.01 -50.27
N ILE A 626 -11.91 -1.18 -50.93
CA ILE A 626 -12.02 -2.20 -51.96
C ILE A 626 -11.28 -1.77 -53.23
N GLN A 627 -10.88 -2.76 -54.03
CA GLN A 627 -10.15 -2.54 -55.27
C GLN A 627 -11.05 -2.65 -56.49
N TYR A 628 -10.76 -1.83 -57.49
CA TYR A 628 -11.42 -1.84 -58.78
C TYR A 628 -10.42 -2.04 -59.91
N LYS A 629 -10.85 -2.77 -60.93
CA LYS A 629 -10.05 -3.08 -62.10
C LYS A 629 -10.12 -1.94 -63.12
N VAL A 630 -8.96 -1.42 -63.48
CA VAL A 630 -8.81 -0.47 -64.59
C VAL A 630 -8.10 -1.17 -65.74
N ALA A 631 -8.75 -1.23 -66.90
CA ALA A 631 -8.19 -1.78 -68.12
C ALA A 631 -7.97 -0.70 -69.17
N PHE A 632 -6.72 -0.50 -69.57
CA PHE A 632 -6.33 0.34 -70.69
C PHE A 632 -6.24 -0.54 -71.94
N ARG A 633 -7.04 -0.20 -72.96
CA ARG A 633 -7.10 -0.90 -74.23
C ARG A 633 -6.60 -0.03 -75.38
N ASP A 634 -6.06 -0.67 -76.40
CA ASP A 634 -5.70 0.00 -77.64
C ASP A 634 -6.92 0.18 -78.58
N TYR A 635 -6.70 0.75 -79.76
CA TYR A 635 -7.72 0.98 -80.78
C TYR A 635 -8.40 -0.32 -81.28
N ASP A 636 -7.70 -1.45 -81.22
CA ASP A 636 -8.14 -2.78 -81.69
C ASP A 636 -8.74 -3.66 -80.58
N ASP A 637 -9.05 -3.07 -79.40
CA ASP A 637 -9.53 -3.74 -78.20
C ASP A 637 -8.51 -4.64 -77.47
N SER A 638 -7.26 -4.73 -77.93
CA SER A 638 -6.19 -5.39 -77.18
C SER A 638 -5.92 -4.68 -75.84
N ILE A 639 -5.57 -5.43 -74.79
CA ILE A 639 -5.26 -4.86 -73.48
C ILE A 639 -3.80 -4.42 -73.46
N LEU A 640 -3.57 -3.11 -73.33
CA LEU A 640 -2.24 -2.52 -73.16
C LEU A 640 -1.74 -2.68 -71.72
N LYS A 641 -2.64 -2.49 -70.74
CA LYS A 641 -2.36 -2.65 -69.31
C LYS A 641 -3.65 -2.91 -68.55
N SER A 642 -3.60 -3.73 -67.51
CA SER A 642 -4.65 -3.78 -66.49
C SER A 642 -4.06 -3.72 -65.10
N GLU A 643 -4.68 -2.96 -64.20
CA GLU A 643 -4.27 -2.87 -62.80
C GLU A 643 -5.47 -2.80 -61.86
N MET A 644 -5.28 -3.24 -60.62
CA MET A 644 -6.23 -3.03 -59.53
C MET A 644 -5.82 -1.74 -58.81
N VAL A 645 -6.74 -0.79 -58.70
CA VAL A 645 -6.54 0.44 -57.92
C VAL A 645 -7.53 0.47 -56.77
N MET A 646 -7.12 1.05 -55.64
CA MET A 646 -8.02 1.25 -54.50
C MET A 646 -9.15 2.22 -54.88
N TYR A 647 -10.31 2.07 -54.24
CA TYR A 647 -11.41 3.02 -54.37
C TYR A 647 -10.93 4.47 -54.17
N GLU A 648 -11.33 5.35 -55.10
CA GLU A 648 -10.95 6.77 -55.19
C GLU A 648 -9.46 7.03 -55.45
N SER A 649 -8.70 6.04 -55.92
CA SER A 649 -7.32 6.23 -56.38
C SER A 649 -7.24 6.42 -57.89
N ASP A 650 -6.12 6.99 -58.33
CA ASP A 650 -5.81 7.20 -59.75
C ASP A 650 -5.09 5.98 -60.32
N ALA A 651 -5.48 5.56 -61.53
CA ALA A 651 -4.74 4.59 -62.32
C ALA A 651 -3.67 5.27 -63.17
N LYS A 652 -2.60 4.54 -63.48
CA LYS A 652 -1.47 5.06 -64.25
C LYS A 652 -1.55 4.50 -65.67
N PRO A 653 -1.85 5.34 -66.69
CA PRO A 653 -1.96 4.85 -68.04
C PRO A 653 -0.61 4.31 -68.57
N PRO A 654 -0.61 3.26 -69.40
CA PRO A 654 0.58 2.87 -70.16
C PRO A 654 0.88 3.90 -71.26
N LYS A 655 2.04 3.76 -71.91
CA LYS A 655 2.29 4.45 -73.18
C LYS A 655 1.48 3.74 -74.28
N ALA A 656 0.83 4.50 -75.14
CA ALA A 656 0.10 4.00 -76.30
C ALA A 656 0.77 4.53 -77.57
N GLU A 657 1.06 3.65 -78.53
CA GLU A 657 1.77 3.97 -79.76
C GLU A 657 1.08 3.29 -80.93
N ARG A 658 0.88 4.03 -82.02
CA ARG A 658 0.35 3.51 -83.27
C ARG A 658 1.07 4.20 -84.41
N SER A 659 1.79 3.44 -85.24
CA SER A 659 2.56 3.97 -86.36
C SER A 659 1.68 4.80 -87.30
N GLY A 660 2.11 6.01 -87.65
CA GLY A 660 1.39 6.93 -88.52
C GLY A 660 0.20 7.62 -87.86
N TYR A 661 0.08 7.52 -86.54
CA TYR A 661 -0.95 8.16 -85.75
C TYR A 661 -0.32 8.87 -84.54
N THR A 662 -0.91 10.01 -84.17
CA THR A 662 -0.54 10.76 -82.97
C THR A 662 -1.50 10.39 -81.84
N PHE A 663 -0.95 9.94 -80.71
CA PHE A 663 -1.74 9.68 -79.52
C PHE A 663 -2.23 11.00 -78.92
N ILE A 664 -3.54 11.21 -78.90
CA ILE A 664 -4.15 12.46 -78.40
C ILE A 664 -4.69 12.34 -76.98
N GLY A 665 -4.88 11.12 -76.48
CA GLY A 665 -5.30 10.88 -75.11
C GLY A 665 -6.10 9.60 -74.94
N TRP A 666 -6.68 9.45 -73.76
CA TRP A 666 -7.52 8.32 -73.40
C TRP A 666 -8.99 8.70 -73.49
N SER A 667 -9.85 7.74 -73.86
CA SER A 667 -11.28 7.96 -74.12
C SER A 667 -12.12 8.30 -72.88
N GLY A 668 -11.53 8.31 -71.69
CA GLY A 668 -12.23 8.49 -70.42
C GLY A 668 -11.25 8.79 -69.27
N THR A 669 -11.82 9.13 -68.12
CA THR A 669 -11.06 9.46 -66.91
C THR A 669 -10.61 8.19 -66.18
N PHE A 670 -9.36 8.18 -65.72
CA PHE A 670 -8.77 7.12 -64.91
C PHE A 670 -8.36 7.60 -63.51
N ASN A 671 -8.78 8.80 -63.14
CA ASN A 671 -8.56 9.38 -61.83
C ASN A 671 -9.77 9.10 -60.93
N ASN A 672 -9.58 9.00 -59.61
CA ASN A 672 -10.65 8.80 -58.64
C ASN A 672 -11.59 7.62 -58.98
N VAL A 673 -11.03 6.42 -59.18
CA VAL A 673 -11.76 5.26 -59.69
C VAL A 673 -12.74 4.71 -58.65
N LYS A 674 -14.01 4.56 -59.04
CA LYS A 674 -15.12 4.14 -58.15
C LYS A 674 -15.78 2.82 -58.49
N SER A 675 -15.44 2.25 -59.65
CA SER A 675 -15.95 0.99 -60.18
C SER A 675 -14.94 0.45 -61.18
N ASP A 676 -15.14 -0.78 -61.64
CA ASP A 676 -14.38 -1.29 -62.78
C ASP A 676 -14.61 -0.40 -64.01
N ILE A 677 -13.52 -0.01 -64.67
CA ILE A 677 -13.57 0.86 -65.86
C ILE A 677 -12.64 0.31 -66.96
N THR A 678 -13.05 0.53 -68.20
CA THR A 678 -12.23 0.24 -69.39
C THR A 678 -12.09 1.51 -70.21
N ILE A 679 -10.85 1.85 -70.59
CA ILE A 679 -10.53 3.09 -71.27
C ILE A 679 -9.70 2.77 -72.51
N LYS A 680 -10.03 3.40 -73.65
CA LYS A 680 -9.37 3.16 -74.94
C LYS A 680 -8.43 4.29 -75.32
N ALA A 681 -7.32 3.95 -75.97
CA ALA A 681 -6.43 4.92 -76.59
C ALA A 681 -7.15 5.62 -77.76
N VAL A 682 -7.02 6.93 -77.83
CA VAL A 682 -7.58 7.76 -78.91
C VAL A 682 -6.43 8.36 -79.70
N TYR A 683 -6.53 8.26 -81.01
CA TYR A 683 -5.49 8.65 -81.95
C TYR A 683 -6.04 9.62 -83.00
N GLU A 684 -5.18 10.54 -83.44
CA GLU A 684 -5.38 11.36 -84.62
C GLU A 684 -4.45 10.87 -85.74
N VAL A 685 -4.93 10.85 -86.99
CA VAL A 685 -4.14 10.39 -88.13
C VAL A 685 -3.04 11.41 -88.46
N ASN A 686 -1.80 10.97 -88.67
CA ASN A 686 -0.73 11.87 -89.09
C ASN A 686 -0.95 12.30 -90.54
N THR A 687 -0.76 13.58 -90.82
CA THR A 687 -0.90 14.16 -92.16
C THR A 687 0.44 14.29 -92.89
N ASP A 688 1.53 13.98 -92.20
CA ASP A 688 2.92 14.18 -92.60
C ASP A 688 3.75 12.88 -92.54
N THR A 689 3.11 11.71 -92.64
CA THR A 689 3.81 10.42 -92.65
C THR A 689 4.69 10.30 -93.89
N ALA A 690 5.98 10.05 -93.67
CA ALA A 690 6.96 10.00 -94.74
C ALA A 690 6.75 8.79 -95.67
N TYR A 691 6.98 8.97 -96.97
CA TYR A 691 7.08 7.90 -97.96
C TYR A 691 8.08 8.30 -99.04
N LYS A 692 8.45 7.35 -99.91
CA LYS A 692 9.43 7.61 -100.97
C LYS A 692 8.85 7.40 -102.36
N VAL A 693 9.37 8.15 -103.32
CA VAL A 693 9.19 7.89 -104.75
C VAL A 693 10.56 7.67 -105.37
N GLU A 694 10.78 6.51 -105.95
CA GLU A 694 12.01 6.14 -106.64
C GLU A 694 11.78 6.21 -108.16
N HIS A 695 12.67 6.91 -108.84
CA HIS A 695 12.63 7.05 -110.30
C HIS A 695 13.77 6.24 -110.92
N TYR A 696 13.42 5.31 -111.81
CA TYR A 696 14.34 4.37 -112.45
C TYR A 696 14.42 4.65 -113.94
N LYS A 697 15.62 4.87 -114.47
CA LYS A 697 15.84 5.13 -115.89
C LYS A 697 16.42 3.91 -116.58
N GLN A 698 15.94 3.59 -117.78
CA GLN A 698 16.46 2.47 -118.55
C GLN A 698 17.93 2.69 -118.89
N ASP A 699 18.72 1.65 -118.68
CA ASP A 699 20.15 1.63 -118.98
C ASP A 699 20.37 1.78 -120.50
N VAL A 700 21.55 2.28 -120.89
CA VAL A 700 21.85 2.58 -122.31
C VAL A 700 21.90 1.34 -123.21
N ASP A 701 22.08 0.16 -122.62
CA ASP A 701 22.04 -1.14 -123.32
C ASP A 701 20.61 -1.66 -123.52
N GLY A 702 19.60 -1.00 -122.93
CA GLY A 702 18.19 -1.36 -123.02
C GLY A 702 17.77 -2.55 -122.16
N VAL A 703 18.66 -3.13 -121.35
CA VAL A 703 18.40 -4.40 -120.63
C VAL A 703 17.90 -4.18 -119.20
N GLY A 704 18.39 -3.15 -118.51
CA GLY A 704 18.11 -2.88 -117.10
C GLY A 704 17.57 -1.47 -116.82
N TYR A 705 17.32 -1.20 -115.54
CA TYR A 705 17.03 0.16 -115.06
C TYR A 705 17.85 0.46 -113.81
N THR A 706 18.41 1.68 -113.77
CA THR A 706 19.17 2.18 -112.62
C THR A 706 18.39 3.26 -111.88
N LEU A 707 18.43 3.23 -110.53
CA LEU A 707 17.84 4.26 -109.69
C LEU A 707 18.50 5.61 -109.99
N ALA A 708 17.73 6.54 -110.53
CA ALA A 708 18.20 7.87 -110.88
C ALA A 708 18.03 8.86 -109.72
N GLU A 709 16.90 8.78 -109.01
CA GLU A 709 16.53 9.73 -107.97
C GLU A 709 15.55 9.12 -106.97
N THR A 710 15.60 9.58 -105.72
CA THR A 710 14.61 9.27 -104.68
C THR A 710 14.04 10.57 -104.12
N GLU A 711 12.72 10.74 -104.21
CA GLU A 711 11.99 11.82 -103.54
C GLU A 711 11.53 11.32 -102.16
N ASN A 712 11.75 12.13 -101.12
CA ASN A 712 11.17 11.87 -99.79
C ASN A 712 9.96 12.81 -99.65
N LEU A 713 8.77 12.24 -99.65
CA LEU A 713 7.51 12.96 -99.59
C LEU A 713 6.79 12.64 -98.27
N ALA A 714 5.76 13.41 -97.96
CA ALA A 714 4.92 13.19 -96.79
C ALA A 714 3.44 13.17 -97.22
N GLY A 715 2.64 12.31 -96.60
CA GLY A 715 1.22 12.16 -96.89
C GLY A 715 0.42 11.77 -95.65
N THR A 716 -0.91 11.78 -95.78
CA THR A 716 -1.78 11.35 -94.68
C THR A 716 -1.77 9.83 -94.58
N THR A 717 -1.48 9.29 -93.38
CA THR A 717 -1.47 7.84 -93.14
C THR A 717 -2.78 7.19 -93.56
N ASP A 718 -2.70 5.96 -94.06
CA ASP A 718 -3.83 5.16 -94.56
C ASP A 718 -4.61 5.81 -95.73
N THR A 719 -4.02 6.82 -96.38
CA THR A 719 -4.53 7.37 -97.64
C THR A 719 -3.64 6.97 -98.81
N VAL A 720 -4.20 6.99 -100.02
CA VAL A 720 -3.48 6.63 -101.24
C VAL A 720 -2.60 7.79 -101.68
N ALA A 721 -1.28 7.58 -101.73
CA ALA A 721 -0.36 8.46 -102.44
C ALA A 721 -0.18 7.97 -103.88
N THR A 722 -0.05 8.90 -104.83
CA THR A 722 0.18 8.59 -106.24
C THR A 722 1.37 9.39 -106.74
N ALA A 723 2.38 8.71 -107.24
CA ALA A 723 3.57 9.32 -107.83
C ALA A 723 3.20 9.90 -109.19
N THR A 724 3.59 11.15 -109.41
CA THR A 724 3.35 11.84 -110.69
C THR A 724 4.61 11.72 -111.55
N ASP A 725 4.42 11.59 -112.85
CA ASP A 725 5.54 11.62 -113.78
C ASP A 725 6.30 12.95 -113.66
N LYS A 726 7.59 12.86 -113.31
CA LYS A 726 8.50 14.00 -113.19
C LYS A 726 9.00 14.54 -114.54
N GLY A 727 9.00 13.69 -115.57
CA GLY A 727 9.56 13.97 -116.88
C GLY A 727 11.08 14.03 -116.86
N TYR A 728 11.73 13.11 -117.56
CA TYR A 728 13.18 13.15 -117.78
C TYR A 728 13.47 13.36 -119.26
N VAL A 729 14.34 14.32 -119.60
CA VAL A 729 14.71 14.60 -120.99
C VAL A 729 15.27 13.34 -121.63
N GLY A 730 14.70 12.95 -122.78
CA GLY A 730 15.11 11.76 -123.52
C GLY A 730 14.61 10.44 -122.94
N PHE A 731 13.71 10.46 -121.96
CA PHE A 731 13.01 9.29 -121.45
C PHE A 731 11.49 9.50 -121.46
N THR A 732 10.73 8.42 -121.50
CA THR A 732 9.27 8.41 -121.41
C THR A 732 8.85 7.53 -120.24
N PHE A 733 7.98 8.02 -119.36
CA PHE A 733 7.44 7.19 -118.28
C PHE A 733 6.63 6.03 -118.86
N ASP A 734 6.97 4.82 -118.46
CA ASP A 734 6.21 3.62 -118.81
C ASP A 734 5.59 3.00 -117.55
N LYS A 735 4.27 3.00 -117.53
CA LYS A 735 3.45 2.46 -116.44
C LYS A 735 3.35 0.93 -116.49
N ASP A 736 3.64 0.32 -117.64
CA ASP A 736 3.40 -1.10 -117.90
C ASP A 736 4.65 -1.96 -117.58
N ILE A 737 5.76 -1.33 -117.16
CA ILE A 737 6.96 -2.01 -116.67
C ILE A 737 6.68 -2.80 -115.39
N GLU A 738 7.07 -4.08 -115.42
CA GLU A 738 6.99 -4.97 -114.26
C GLU A 738 7.89 -4.42 -113.13
N GLY A 739 7.26 -4.00 -112.02
CA GLY A 739 7.94 -3.32 -110.92
C GLY A 739 7.51 -1.85 -110.72
N THR A 740 6.80 -1.25 -111.68
CA THR A 740 6.17 0.07 -111.50
C THR A 740 5.10 -0.01 -110.41
N VAL A 741 5.24 0.84 -109.40
CA VAL A 741 4.26 1.02 -108.30
C VAL A 741 3.90 2.50 -108.27
N GLN A 742 2.93 2.89 -109.10
CA GLN A 742 2.57 4.29 -109.27
C GLN A 742 1.71 4.83 -108.12
N SER A 743 0.98 3.97 -107.40
CA SER A 743 0.21 4.35 -106.22
C SER A 743 0.24 3.26 -105.15
N GLY A 744 0.01 3.68 -103.90
CA GLY A 744 -0.04 2.81 -102.74
C GLY A 744 -0.52 3.58 -101.51
N ASN A 745 -0.90 2.85 -100.47
CA ASN A 745 -1.29 3.46 -99.21
C ASN A 745 -0.05 3.98 -98.47
N VAL A 746 -0.13 5.19 -97.93
CA VAL A 746 0.89 5.72 -97.02
C VAL A 746 0.81 4.93 -95.72
N GLU A 747 1.64 3.90 -95.63
CA GLU A 747 1.75 3.05 -94.44
C GLU A 747 2.30 3.86 -93.26
N GLY A 748 1.71 3.68 -92.08
CA GLY A 748 2.03 4.50 -90.91
C GLY A 748 3.48 4.39 -90.40
N ASP A 749 4.19 3.33 -90.76
CA ASP A 749 5.62 3.16 -90.45
C ASP A 749 6.55 3.87 -91.46
N GLY A 750 5.97 4.50 -92.48
CA GLY A 750 6.67 5.20 -93.56
C GLY A 750 7.35 4.28 -94.57
N SER A 751 6.95 3.01 -94.63
CA SER A 751 7.56 2.00 -95.52
C SER A 751 7.14 2.10 -96.98
N LEU A 752 6.14 2.92 -97.33
CA LEU A 752 5.70 3.07 -98.71
C LEU A 752 6.83 3.59 -99.60
N VAL A 753 7.15 2.81 -100.64
CA VAL A 753 8.04 3.20 -101.74
C VAL A 753 7.30 3.02 -103.06
N LEU A 754 6.97 4.14 -103.71
CA LEU A 754 6.45 4.16 -105.06
C LEU A 754 7.61 4.12 -106.05
N LYS A 755 7.42 3.49 -107.21
CA LYS A 755 8.46 3.31 -108.22
C LYS A 755 7.95 3.66 -109.60
N LEU A 756 8.63 4.59 -110.26
CA LEU A 756 8.34 5.02 -111.63
C LEU A 756 9.49 4.63 -112.54
N TYR A 757 9.20 3.90 -113.62
CA TYR A 757 10.17 3.43 -114.58
C TYR A 757 10.05 4.20 -115.90
N TYR A 758 11.20 4.52 -116.46
CA TYR A 758 11.32 5.43 -117.59
C TYR A 758 12.09 4.76 -118.71
N ASP A 759 11.39 4.47 -119.80
CA ASP A 759 11.99 3.95 -121.02
C ASP A 759 12.81 5.02 -121.70
N ARG A 760 13.98 4.63 -122.19
CA ARG A 760 14.89 5.52 -122.91
C ARG A 760 14.34 5.71 -124.31
N ASN A 761 14.14 6.97 -124.73
CA ASN A 761 13.54 7.26 -126.02
C ASN A 761 14.44 6.76 -127.16
N GLU A 762 13.85 6.10 -128.14
CA GLU A 762 14.54 5.63 -129.34
C GLU A 762 14.61 6.75 -130.39
N TYR A 763 15.81 7.00 -130.89
CA TYR A 763 16.07 7.99 -131.94
C TYR A 763 16.59 7.28 -133.18
N SER A 764 16.07 7.68 -134.34
CA SER A 764 16.56 7.19 -135.62
C SER A 764 17.75 8.04 -136.07
N VAL A 765 18.94 7.44 -136.10
CA VAL A 765 20.13 8.01 -136.72
C VAL A 765 20.18 7.53 -138.16
N VAL A 766 20.06 8.48 -139.08
CA VAL A 766 20.10 8.21 -140.52
C VAL A 766 21.44 8.66 -141.07
N PHE A 767 22.29 7.69 -141.39
CA PHE A 767 23.52 7.92 -142.15
C PHE A 767 23.18 8.03 -143.62
N LYS A 768 23.51 9.16 -144.23
CA LYS A 768 23.29 9.43 -145.65
C LYS A 768 24.62 9.58 -146.36
N ASP A 769 24.66 9.14 -147.60
CA ASP A 769 25.75 9.46 -148.52
C ASP A 769 25.64 10.92 -148.96
N TYR A 770 26.69 11.45 -149.59
CA TYR A 770 26.77 12.86 -150.02
C TYR A 770 25.65 13.25 -151.00
N ASP A 771 25.08 12.29 -151.74
CA ASP A 771 23.98 12.48 -152.68
C ASP A 771 22.59 12.41 -152.02
N GLY A 772 22.55 12.20 -150.70
CA GLY A 772 21.34 12.07 -149.91
C GLY A 772 20.78 10.65 -149.83
N THR A 773 21.39 9.67 -150.49
CA THR A 773 21.01 8.25 -150.42
C THR A 773 21.21 7.74 -148.99
N VAL A 774 20.22 7.04 -148.43
CA VAL A 774 20.32 6.47 -147.08
C VAL A 774 21.24 5.24 -147.11
N LEU A 775 22.36 5.33 -146.40
CA LEU A 775 23.35 4.24 -146.27
C LEU A 775 22.95 3.25 -145.17
N LYS A 776 22.53 3.78 -144.03
CA LYS A 776 22.07 3.01 -142.88
C LYS A 776 21.12 3.89 -142.09
N THR A 777 20.01 3.30 -141.70
CA THR A 777 19.18 3.82 -140.61
C THR A 777 19.40 2.90 -139.43
N GLU A 778 19.84 3.47 -138.31
CA GLU A 778 20.01 2.76 -137.06
C GLU A 778 19.13 3.44 -136.02
N SER A 779 18.37 2.64 -135.28
CA SER A 779 17.75 3.13 -134.07
C SER A 779 18.75 3.03 -132.93
N VAL A 780 18.96 4.12 -132.22
CA VAL A 780 19.75 4.17 -130.99
C VAL A 780 18.90 4.73 -129.86
N LEU A 781 19.08 4.18 -128.66
CA LEU A 781 18.47 4.77 -127.47
C LEU A 781 19.13 6.13 -127.18
N TYR A 782 18.40 7.07 -126.57
CA TYR A 782 18.91 8.39 -126.17
C TYR A 782 20.27 8.27 -125.44
N GLU A 783 21.28 9.07 -125.82
CA GLU A 783 22.68 8.97 -125.33
C GLU A 783 23.42 7.66 -125.68
N GLY A 784 22.83 6.77 -126.48
CA GLY A 784 23.49 5.60 -127.05
C GLY A 784 24.29 5.96 -128.31
N ASP A 785 25.38 5.22 -128.53
CA ASP A 785 26.24 5.41 -129.69
C ASP A 785 25.64 4.76 -130.94
N ALA A 786 25.64 5.49 -132.06
CA ALA A 786 25.31 4.95 -133.37
C ALA A 786 26.58 4.45 -134.07
N ALA A 787 26.52 3.26 -134.65
CA ALA A 787 27.62 2.66 -135.37
C ALA A 787 27.59 3.13 -136.83
N ALA A 788 28.59 3.93 -137.21
CA ALA A 788 28.74 4.42 -138.58
C ALA A 788 28.80 3.26 -139.61
N PRO A 789 28.07 3.35 -140.73
CA PRO A 789 28.13 2.34 -141.79
C PRO A 789 29.46 2.39 -142.54
N VAL A 790 29.97 1.23 -142.92
CA VAL A 790 31.16 1.12 -143.77
C VAL A 790 30.76 1.47 -145.21
N ALA A 791 31.01 2.70 -145.64
CA ALA A 791 30.79 3.13 -147.02
C ALA A 791 32.01 2.75 -147.88
N ALA A 792 31.81 1.90 -148.89
CA ALA A 792 32.85 1.55 -149.86
C ALA A 792 32.41 1.97 -151.27
N ARG A 793 33.11 2.95 -151.86
CA ARG A 793 32.88 3.41 -153.23
C ARG A 793 34.02 2.93 -154.13
N THR A 794 33.70 2.16 -155.16
CA THR A 794 34.70 1.62 -156.09
C THR A 794 35.54 2.74 -156.72
N GLY A 795 36.86 2.69 -156.51
CA GLY A 795 37.82 3.73 -156.94
C GLY A 795 38.26 4.71 -155.85
N TYR A 796 37.66 4.66 -154.65
CA TYR A 796 37.94 5.56 -153.53
C TYR A 796 38.11 4.76 -152.23
N VAL A 797 39.03 5.20 -151.37
CA VAL A 797 39.20 4.67 -150.01
C VAL A 797 38.47 5.64 -149.07
N PHE A 798 37.54 5.12 -148.27
CA PHE A 798 36.88 5.85 -147.18
C PHE A 798 37.83 5.81 -145.98
N ASP A 799 38.27 6.98 -145.51
CA ASP A 799 39.13 7.13 -144.34
C ASP A 799 38.27 7.29 -143.08
#